data_AF-A0A7C1BRR0-F1
#
_entry.id   AF-A0A7C1BRR0-F1
#
_cell.length_a   1.000
_cell.length_b   1.000
_cell.length_c   1.000
_cell.angle_alpha   90.00
_cell.angle_beta   90.00
_cell.angle_gamma   90.00
#
_symmetry.space_group_name_H-M   'P 1'
#
loop_
_entity.id
_entity.type
_entity.pdbx_description
1 polymer ?
#
loop_
_entity_poly.entity_id
_entity_poly.type
_entity_poly.pdbx_seq_one_letter_code
_entity_poly.pdbx_strand_id
1 'polypeptide(L)'
;LGPGGLTRKSAGFEVRDVHHTHYGRICPIETPEGQNIGLMTRLATYARVNSFGFIETPYRKVRNGRVTDQIEYLTADEEDKYTIAQANAPLNGDGSFAHNLVRCRRRGDFSLVSPSEIDYMDVSPKQMVGVSASLIPFLEHDDASRALMGSNMQRQAVPLLKAEPPLVGTGMERRVAIDSKAVVLAREAGEVVSVSADRIVIRPEQPADEAAQLLGIPDYHTYNLIKFKRSNSDSCINQRPVVKVGDKVKAGQLIADGQATRHGELALGANLLVAFMPWEGYNFEDDIVVRERLVKEDIFTSIHMVEFEVQVRRTRLGPEEITRDIPNVGEDMVKNLDERGIIRVGAEAKAGDILVGKVTPKGETELSPEEKLLRTIFGEKAGEVRDTSLRVPPGMEGVVVDTKLFSRKHRDEKTEKEDRDKIASLKNEAQKRIAEIKRARDKEAKQLLQGQRSGVLRNTEDGCIICNSGESLDGAVLERIDLDVVRPDDKWVEDKCNNSKIETLIKTSQMLIDHVEDELDQQIERLTRGEELPSGILQLAKVYVAQKRKLTVGDKMSGRHGNKGVVAKVVPEEDMPYLPDGTPVDIVLNPLGVPSRMNLGQILETHLGWAAKRLGIYVSTPVFDGASLEEIEQALAKAGLPKNGKTVLYDGKTGERFSEKVTVGYIYMMKLSHLVEDKIHARSIGPYSLVTQQPLG
;
A
#
# COMPACT_ATOMS: atom_id res chain seq x y z
N LEU A 1 -21.84 -18.21 1.44
CA LEU A 1 -21.34 -17.47 2.63
C LEU A 1 -22.04 -16.13 2.68
N GLY A 2 -22.26 -15.55 3.87
CA GLY A 2 -23.08 -14.34 4.04
C GLY A 2 -24.60 -14.62 4.11
N PRO A 3 -25.42 -13.63 4.49
CA PRO A 3 -26.88 -13.77 4.56
C PRO A 3 -27.47 -14.13 3.19
N GLY A 4 -28.35 -15.13 3.14
CA GLY A 4 -28.95 -15.63 1.89
C GLY A 4 -28.06 -16.57 1.06
N GLY A 5 -26.83 -16.86 1.51
CA GLY A 5 -25.91 -17.77 0.83
C GLY A 5 -25.80 -19.15 1.49
N LEU A 6 -24.87 -19.96 0.98
CA LEU A 6 -24.57 -21.29 1.53
C LEU A 6 -23.64 -21.23 2.75
N THR A 7 -23.79 -22.20 3.66
CA THR A 7 -22.85 -22.42 4.77
C THR A 7 -21.76 -23.40 4.36
N ARG A 8 -20.63 -23.40 5.07
CA ARG A 8 -19.52 -24.35 4.81
C ARG A 8 -19.95 -25.81 4.91
N LYS A 9 -20.89 -26.12 5.81
CA LYS A 9 -21.41 -27.47 6.05
C LYS A 9 -22.42 -27.91 5.00
N SER A 10 -23.22 -26.96 4.48
CA SER A 10 -24.25 -27.26 3.49
C SER A 10 -23.74 -27.23 2.05
N ALA A 11 -22.56 -26.65 1.81
CA ALA A 11 -21.98 -26.58 0.46
C ALA A 11 -21.26 -27.88 0.08
N GLY A 12 -21.93 -28.68 -0.78
CA GLY A 12 -21.40 -29.90 -1.37
C GLY A 12 -20.31 -29.66 -2.42
N PHE A 13 -19.89 -30.74 -3.09
CA PHE A 13 -18.81 -30.72 -4.08
C PHE A 13 -19.18 -29.90 -5.33
N GLU A 14 -20.41 -30.03 -5.82
CA GLU A 14 -20.88 -29.40 -7.08
C GLU A 14 -20.72 -27.88 -7.09
N VAL A 15 -20.93 -27.21 -5.96
CA VAL A 15 -20.82 -25.74 -5.86
C VAL A 15 -19.37 -25.29 -5.73
N ARG A 16 -18.47 -26.18 -5.31
CA ARG A 16 -17.05 -25.89 -5.12
C ARG A 16 -16.23 -26.15 -6.38
N ASP A 17 -16.78 -26.94 -7.30
CA ASP A 17 -16.08 -27.34 -8.52
C ASP A 17 -15.99 -26.19 -9.53
N VAL A 18 -15.04 -26.31 -10.45
CA VAL A 18 -14.82 -25.32 -11.50
C VAL A 18 -15.76 -25.61 -12.66
N HIS A 19 -16.71 -24.69 -12.89
CA HIS A 19 -17.64 -24.79 -13.99
C HIS A 19 -17.11 -24.09 -15.25
N HIS A 20 -17.46 -24.57 -16.45
CA HIS A 20 -16.99 -24.01 -17.72
C HIS A 20 -17.37 -22.53 -17.90
N THR A 21 -18.53 -22.11 -17.37
CA THR A 21 -18.97 -20.70 -17.40
C THR A 21 -18.10 -19.76 -16.58
N HIS A 22 -17.22 -20.28 -15.71
CA HIS A 22 -16.25 -19.47 -14.98
C HIS A 22 -15.20 -18.85 -15.91
N TYR A 23 -14.99 -19.40 -17.11
CA TYR A 23 -14.01 -18.88 -18.06
C TYR A 23 -14.22 -17.39 -18.34
N GLY A 24 -13.18 -16.58 -18.16
CA GLY A 24 -13.24 -15.13 -18.34
C GLY A 24 -13.97 -14.35 -17.24
N ARG A 25 -14.66 -15.03 -16.31
CA ARG A 25 -15.53 -14.43 -15.28
C ARG A 25 -14.95 -14.57 -13.87
N ILE A 26 -14.61 -15.80 -13.52
CA ILE A 26 -14.11 -16.18 -12.20
C ILE A 26 -12.78 -16.91 -12.39
N CYS A 27 -11.76 -16.50 -11.65
CA CYS A 27 -10.46 -17.17 -11.72
C CYS A 27 -10.57 -18.61 -11.20
N PRO A 28 -10.17 -19.62 -11.98
CA PRO A 28 -10.19 -21.01 -11.52
C PRO A 28 -9.05 -21.37 -10.56
N ILE A 29 -8.02 -20.52 -10.48
CA ILE A 29 -6.80 -20.76 -9.69
C ILE A 29 -6.89 -20.07 -8.32
N GLU A 30 -7.41 -18.84 -8.26
CA GLU A 30 -7.34 -18.01 -7.04
C GLU A 30 -8.51 -18.32 -6.09
N THR A 31 -8.30 -19.29 -5.22
CA THR A 31 -9.21 -19.62 -4.11
C THR A 31 -8.42 -19.96 -2.84
N PRO A 32 -8.95 -19.69 -1.63
CA PRO A 32 -8.30 -20.09 -0.39
C PRO A 32 -8.23 -21.60 -0.24
N GLU A 33 -7.11 -22.09 0.28
CA GLU A 33 -6.95 -23.50 0.65
C GLU A 33 -7.84 -23.86 1.86
N GLY A 34 -8.15 -25.15 2.00
CA GLY A 34 -8.89 -25.69 3.15
C GLY A 34 -10.41 -25.60 3.00
N GLN A 35 -11.12 -25.32 4.09
CA GLN A 35 -12.60 -25.47 4.14
C GLN A 35 -13.37 -24.54 3.21
N ASN A 36 -12.76 -23.43 2.76
CA ASN A 36 -13.41 -22.43 1.90
C ASN A 36 -13.06 -22.58 0.42
N ILE A 37 -12.35 -23.64 0.03
CA ILE A 37 -12.02 -23.91 -1.37
C ILE A 37 -13.29 -23.94 -2.23
N GLY A 38 -13.27 -23.23 -3.35
CA GLY A 38 -14.39 -23.09 -4.29
C GLY A 38 -15.54 -22.20 -3.80
N LEU A 39 -15.61 -21.88 -2.50
CA LEU A 39 -16.66 -21.03 -1.92
C LEU A 39 -16.28 -19.54 -1.91
N MET A 40 -14.98 -19.27 -1.88
CA MET A 40 -14.42 -17.94 -2.07
C MET A 40 -13.57 -17.96 -3.33
N THR A 41 -14.07 -17.31 -4.36
CA THR A 41 -13.38 -17.15 -5.64
C THR A 41 -13.12 -15.68 -5.90
N ARG A 42 -12.32 -15.38 -6.93
CA ARG A 42 -11.99 -14.01 -7.33
C ARG A 42 -12.42 -13.77 -8.75
N LEU A 43 -12.76 -12.53 -9.07
CA LEU A 43 -13.05 -12.12 -10.44
C LEU A 43 -11.81 -12.30 -11.32
N ALA A 44 -12.05 -12.71 -12.56
CA ALA A 44 -11.02 -12.71 -13.58
C ALA A 44 -10.70 -11.28 -14.05
N THR A 45 -9.54 -11.11 -14.71
CA THR A 45 -8.94 -9.79 -14.97
C THR A 45 -9.83 -8.83 -15.76
N TYR A 46 -10.63 -9.32 -16.72
CA TYR A 46 -11.50 -8.49 -17.57
C TYR A 46 -12.99 -8.64 -17.25
N ALA A 47 -13.32 -9.42 -16.22
CA ALA A 47 -14.70 -9.65 -15.82
C ALA A 47 -15.35 -8.36 -15.30
N ARG A 48 -16.62 -8.16 -15.62
CA ARG A 48 -17.44 -7.06 -15.07
C ARG A 48 -18.80 -7.55 -14.62
N VAL A 49 -19.43 -6.81 -13.72
CA VAL A 49 -20.81 -7.06 -13.30
C VAL A 49 -21.73 -6.09 -14.06
N ASN A 50 -22.74 -6.61 -14.74
CA ASN A 50 -23.70 -5.80 -15.49
C ASN A 50 -24.79 -5.19 -14.58
N SER A 51 -25.69 -4.38 -15.16
CA SER A 51 -26.76 -3.71 -14.42
C SER A 51 -27.76 -4.66 -13.73
N PHE A 52 -27.84 -5.91 -14.18
CA PHE A 52 -28.70 -6.95 -13.59
C PHE A 52 -27.98 -7.80 -12.54
N GLY A 53 -26.68 -7.58 -12.33
CA GLY A 53 -25.87 -8.34 -11.37
C GLY A 53 -25.22 -9.61 -11.91
N PHE A 54 -25.31 -9.87 -13.22
CA PHE A 54 -24.62 -11.00 -13.85
C PHE A 54 -23.18 -10.64 -14.23
N ILE A 55 -22.29 -11.64 -14.18
CA ILE A 55 -20.89 -11.46 -14.57
C ILE A 55 -20.75 -11.69 -16.07
N GLU A 56 -20.13 -10.74 -16.75
CA GLU A 56 -19.84 -10.75 -18.18
C GLU A 56 -18.34 -10.72 -18.43
N THR A 57 -17.92 -11.24 -19.57
CA THR A 57 -16.53 -11.20 -20.04
C THR A 57 -16.49 -10.70 -21.49
N PRO A 58 -15.44 -9.95 -21.88
CA PRO A 58 -15.36 -9.40 -23.23
C PRO A 58 -14.84 -10.41 -24.25
N TYR A 59 -15.35 -10.32 -25.47
CA TYR A 59 -14.92 -11.07 -26.64
C TYR A 59 -14.80 -10.17 -27.87
N ARG A 60 -13.91 -10.51 -28.80
CA ARG A 60 -13.79 -9.88 -30.12
C ARG A 60 -14.74 -10.57 -31.10
N LYS A 61 -15.54 -9.78 -31.82
CA LYS A 61 -16.49 -10.32 -32.80
C LYS A 61 -15.77 -10.81 -34.05
N VAL A 62 -16.13 -12.00 -34.53
CA VAL A 62 -15.62 -12.55 -35.80
C VAL A 62 -16.71 -12.41 -36.86
N ARG A 63 -16.37 -11.86 -38.03
CA ARG A 63 -17.28 -11.74 -39.17
C ARG A 63 -16.64 -12.32 -40.41
N ASN A 64 -17.31 -13.27 -41.04
CA ASN A 64 -16.83 -13.94 -42.27
C ASN A 64 -15.39 -14.48 -42.13
N GLY A 65 -15.06 -15.10 -41.00
CA GLY A 65 -13.73 -15.65 -40.71
C GLY A 65 -12.63 -14.62 -40.45
N ARG A 66 -12.99 -13.34 -40.24
CA ARG A 66 -12.07 -12.27 -39.84
C ARG A 66 -12.40 -11.76 -38.45
N VAL A 67 -11.38 -11.68 -37.60
CA VAL A 67 -11.49 -11.13 -36.26
C VAL A 67 -11.52 -9.61 -36.33
N THR A 68 -12.54 -9.00 -35.74
CA THR A 68 -12.70 -7.54 -35.70
C THR A 68 -12.22 -6.96 -34.37
N ASP A 69 -12.03 -5.64 -34.32
CA ASP A 69 -11.70 -4.92 -33.08
C ASP A 69 -12.96 -4.51 -32.28
N GLN A 70 -14.14 -4.93 -32.73
CA GLN A 70 -15.38 -4.72 -32.00
C GLN A 70 -15.44 -5.69 -30.81
N ILE A 71 -15.42 -5.13 -29.60
CA ILE A 71 -15.53 -5.88 -28.34
C ILE A 71 -17.00 -5.94 -27.90
N GLU A 72 -17.48 -7.13 -27.60
CA GLU A 72 -18.82 -7.40 -27.08
C GLU A 72 -18.68 -8.18 -25.77
N TYR A 73 -19.42 -7.77 -24.74
CA TYR A 73 -19.43 -8.46 -23.45
C TYR A 73 -20.61 -9.41 -23.41
N LEU A 74 -20.35 -10.68 -23.09
CA LEU A 74 -21.37 -11.71 -23.07
C LEU A 74 -21.57 -12.26 -21.66
N THR A 75 -22.83 -12.47 -21.28
CA THR A 75 -23.19 -13.26 -20.09
C THR A 75 -22.99 -14.76 -20.36
N ALA A 76 -23.03 -15.59 -19.31
CA ALA A 76 -22.79 -17.03 -19.44
C ALA A 76 -23.83 -17.73 -20.34
N ASP A 77 -25.10 -17.29 -20.28
CA ASP A 77 -26.19 -17.84 -21.08
C ASP A 77 -26.16 -17.40 -22.55
N GLU A 78 -25.61 -16.21 -22.83
CA GLU A 78 -25.36 -15.75 -24.19
C GLU A 78 -24.18 -16.48 -24.82
N GLU A 79 -23.10 -16.64 -24.06
CA GLU A 79 -21.88 -17.32 -24.48
C GLU A 79 -22.13 -18.75 -24.98
N ASP A 80 -23.02 -19.50 -24.31
CA ASP A 80 -23.36 -20.89 -24.63
C ASP A 80 -23.94 -21.11 -26.04
N LYS A 81 -24.35 -20.04 -26.71
CA LYS A 81 -24.94 -20.08 -28.07
C LYS A 81 -23.87 -20.06 -29.16
N TYR A 82 -22.69 -19.50 -28.85
CA TYR A 82 -21.67 -19.14 -29.82
C TYR A 82 -20.44 -20.06 -29.77
N THR A 83 -19.67 -20.08 -30.86
CA THR A 83 -18.38 -20.78 -30.95
C THR A 83 -17.25 -19.78 -30.79
N ILE A 84 -16.37 -20.00 -29.79
CA ILE A 84 -15.36 -19.02 -29.38
C ILE A 84 -13.95 -19.56 -29.59
N ALA A 85 -13.12 -18.82 -30.32
CA ALA A 85 -11.70 -19.11 -30.53
C ALA A 85 -10.82 -18.63 -29.37
N GLN A 86 -9.71 -19.34 -29.16
CA GLN A 86 -8.70 -18.98 -28.16
C GLN A 86 -7.95 -17.69 -28.55
N ALA A 87 -7.47 -16.94 -27.55
CA ALA A 87 -6.80 -15.66 -27.77
C ALA A 87 -5.45 -15.79 -28.50
N ASN A 88 -4.78 -16.93 -28.35
CA ASN A 88 -3.47 -17.22 -28.95
C ASN A 88 -3.57 -17.92 -30.33
N ALA A 89 -4.78 -18.02 -30.91
CA ALA A 89 -4.94 -18.55 -32.25
C ALA A 89 -4.19 -17.65 -33.25
N PRO A 90 -3.31 -18.20 -34.10
CA PRO A 90 -2.51 -17.39 -35.01
C PRO A 90 -3.38 -16.73 -36.08
N LEU A 91 -3.21 -15.42 -36.24
CA LEU A 91 -3.92 -14.59 -37.21
C LEU A 91 -2.95 -14.07 -38.27
N ASN A 92 -3.45 -13.88 -39.49
CA ASN A 92 -2.77 -13.16 -40.55
C ASN A 92 -2.90 -11.64 -40.32
N GLY A 93 -2.08 -10.84 -41.00
CA GLY A 93 -2.09 -9.37 -40.87
C GLY A 93 -3.41 -8.70 -41.26
N ASP A 94 -4.30 -9.38 -41.98
CA ASP A 94 -5.64 -8.92 -42.35
C ASP A 94 -6.74 -9.33 -41.33
N GLY A 95 -6.35 -9.97 -40.22
CA GLY A 95 -7.25 -10.46 -39.16
C GLY A 95 -7.94 -11.79 -39.47
N SER A 96 -7.61 -12.45 -40.59
CA SER A 96 -8.06 -13.83 -40.86
C SER A 96 -7.27 -14.86 -40.06
N PHE A 97 -7.84 -16.03 -39.80
CA PHE A 97 -7.13 -17.12 -39.13
C PHE A 97 -6.07 -17.75 -40.05
N ALA A 98 -4.87 -17.99 -39.53
CA ALA A 98 -3.76 -18.56 -40.31
C ALA A 98 -3.99 -20.05 -40.67
N HIS A 99 -4.82 -20.76 -39.91
CA HIS A 99 -5.10 -22.17 -40.09
C HIS A 99 -6.54 -22.40 -40.56
N ASN A 100 -6.73 -23.44 -41.37
CA ASN A 100 -8.04 -23.85 -41.89
C ASN A 100 -8.94 -24.49 -40.83
N LEU A 101 -8.36 -24.96 -39.73
CA LEU A 101 -9.06 -25.49 -38.57
C LEU A 101 -8.48 -24.84 -37.32
N VAL A 102 -9.35 -24.25 -36.51
CA VAL A 102 -8.98 -23.52 -35.30
C VAL A 102 -9.61 -24.21 -34.10
N ARG A 103 -8.85 -24.31 -33.00
CA ARG A 103 -9.38 -24.83 -31.73
C ARG A 103 -10.33 -23.81 -31.13
N CYS A 104 -11.57 -24.21 -30.98
CA CYS A 104 -12.62 -23.40 -30.40
C CYS A 104 -13.29 -24.15 -29.25
N ARG A 105 -13.98 -23.39 -28.42
CA ARG A 105 -14.83 -23.91 -27.37
C ARG A 105 -16.28 -23.55 -27.65
N ARG A 106 -17.17 -24.47 -27.32
CA ARG A 106 -18.61 -24.25 -27.29
C ARG A 106 -19.15 -24.96 -26.06
N ARG A 107 -19.63 -24.19 -25.08
CA ARG A 107 -19.97 -24.71 -23.74
C ARG A 107 -18.76 -25.41 -23.10
N GLY A 108 -18.89 -26.68 -22.75
CA GLY A 108 -17.79 -27.52 -22.24
C GLY A 108 -17.04 -28.32 -23.31
N ASP A 109 -17.44 -28.24 -24.59
CA ASP A 109 -16.83 -29.01 -25.67
C ASP A 109 -15.72 -28.23 -26.37
N PHE A 110 -14.60 -28.91 -26.64
CA PHE A 110 -13.45 -28.36 -27.34
C PHE A 110 -13.33 -29.03 -28.72
N SER A 111 -13.66 -28.30 -29.78
CA SER A 111 -13.67 -28.81 -31.15
C SER A 111 -12.77 -28.01 -32.09
N LEU A 112 -12.36 -28.65 -33.19
CA LEU A 112 -11.67 -28.00 -34.30
C LEU A 112 -12.73 -27.60 -35.33
N VAL A 113 -12.88 -26.31 -35.57
CA VAL A 113 -13.89 -25.76 -36.49
C VAL A 113 -13.24 -24.93 -37.58
N SER A 114 -13.96 -24.77 -38.69
CA SER A 114 -13.54 -23.88 -39.77
C SER A 114 -13.67 -22.41 -39.35
N PRO A 115 -12.80 -21.49 -39.84
CA PRO A 115 -12.90 -20.05 -39.55
C PRO A 115 -14.28 -19.43 -39.82
N SER A 116 -15.06 -19.98 -40.75
CA SER A 116 -16.42 -19.53 -41.07
C SER A 116 -17.46 -19.82 -39.97
N GLU A 117 -17.20 -20.79 -39.09
CA GLU A 117 -18.10 -21.20 -38.01
C GLU A 117 -17.78 -20.49 -36.68
N ILE A 118 -16.75 -19.65 -36.65
CA ILE A 118 -16.30 -18.93 -35.45
C ILE A 118 -17.07 -17.62 -35.34
N ASP A 119 -17.74 -17.42 -34.21
CA ASP A 119 -18.53 -16.22 -33.95
C ASP A 119 -17.72 -15.17 -33.17
N TYR A 120 -16.88 -15.63 -32.23
CA TYR A 120 -16.12 -14.77 -31.34
C TYR A 120 -14.71 -15.30 -31.08
N MET A 121 -13.84 -14.44 -30.57
CA MET A 121 -12.49 -14.77 -30.12
C MET A 121 -12.23 -14.10 -28.76
N ASP A 122 -11.51 -14.78 -27.89
CA ASP A 122 -11.02 -14.23 -26.63
C ASP A 122 -10.19 -12.94 -26.86
N VAL A 123 -10.27 -11.96 -25.95
CA VAL A 123 -9.56 -10.67 -26.09
C VAL A 123 -8.08 -10.81 -25.72
N SER A 124 -7.78 -11.57 -24.67
CA SER A 124 -6.42 -11.74 -24.16
C SER A 124 -6.30 -13.07 -23.41
N PRO A 125 -5.14 -13.77 -23.47
CA PRO A 125 -4.92 -14.97 -22.67
C PRO A 125 -5.04 -14.73 -21.16
N LYS A 126 -4.73 -13.50 -20.70
CA LYS A 126 -4.87 -13.09 -19.29
C LYS A 126 -6.31 -13.06 -18.79
N GLN A 127 -7.30 -13.07 -19.70
CA GLN A 127 -8.71 -12.97 -19.31
C GLN A 127 -9.19 -14.15 -18.48
N MET A 128 -8.55 -15.32 -18.58
CA MET A 128 -8.94 -16.51 -17.82
C MET A 128 -8.58 -16.41 -16.34
N VAL A 129 -7.55 -15.65 -16.00
CA VAL A 129 -6.97 -15.64 -14.65
C VAL A 129 -7.30 -14.35 -13.89
N GLY A 130 -7.24 -14.43 -12.57
CA GLY A 130 -7.37 -13.29 -11.67
C GLY A 130 -6.05 -12.52 -11.56
N VAL A 131 -6.11 -11.37 -10.90
CA VAL A 131 -4.97 -10.44 -10.80
C VAL A 131 -3.75 -11.09 -10.17
N SER A 132 -3.90 -11.82 -9.06
CA SER A 132 -2.77 -12.44 -8.35
C SER A 132 -2.08 -13.54 -9.19
N ALA A 133 -2.86 -14.35 -9.90
CA ALA A 133 -2.34 -15.37 -10.80
C ALA A 133 -1.70 -14.75 -12.06
N SER A 134 -2.20 -13.61 -12.54
CA SER A 134 -1.65 -12.89 -13.68
C SER A 134 -0.25 -12.31 -13.45
N LEU A 135 0.22 -12.24 -12.19
CA LEU A 135 1.55 -11.76 -11.79
C LEU A 135 2.62 -12.87 -11.76
N ILE A 136 2.21 -14.13 -11.99
CA ILE A 136 3.12 -15.29 -12.02
C ILE A 136 3.65 -15.43 -13.45
N PRO A 137 4.96 -15.24 -13.69
CA PRO A 137 5.54 -15.51 -15.00
C PRO A 137 5.52 -17.02 -15.27
N PHE A 138 5.49 -17.45 -16.53
CA PHE A 138 5.53 -18.88 -16.88
C PHE A 138 4.46 -19.74 -16.20
N LEU A 139 3.29 -19.15 -15.92
CA LEU A 139 2.18 -19.82 -15.25
C LEU A 139 1.75 -21.09 -15.99
N GLU A 140 1.86 -21.09 -17.32
CA GLU A 140 1.60 -22.21 -18.21
C GLU A 140 2.50 -23.44 -17.96
N HIS A 141 3.60 -23.28 -17.22
CA HIS A 141 4.55 -24.35 -16.87
C HIS A 141 4.43 -24.81 -15.41
N ASP A 142 3.44 -24.31 -14.67
CA ASP A 142 3.17 -24.71 -13.30
C ASP A 142 1.89 -25.54 -13.19
N ASP A 143 1.91 -26.55 -12.32
CA ASP A 143 0.69 -27.22 -11.88
C ASP A 143 -0.29 -26.22 -11.23
N ALA A 144 -1.59 -26.41 -11.48
CA ALA A 144 -2.64 -25.50 -11.01
C ALA A 144 -2.65 -25.37 -9.47
N SER A 145 -2.32 -26.44 -8.74
CA SER A 145 -2.25 -26.39 -7.28
C SER A 145 -1.09 -25.51 -6.79
N ARG A 146 0.04 -25.50 -7.53
CA ARG A 146 1.19 -24.65 -7.22
C ARG A 146 0.91 -23.20 -7.58
N ALA A 147 0.27 -22.95 -8.70
CA ALA A 147 -0.22 -21.63 -9.08
C ALA A 147 -1.19 -21.04 -8.03
N LEU A 148 -2.10 -21.87 -7.51
CA LEU A 148 -3.02 -21.48 -6.43
C LEU A 148 -2.25 -21.06 -5.18
N MET A 149 -1.28 -21.88 -4.75
CA MET A 149 -0.42 -21.56 -3.61
C MET A 149 0.38 -20.27 -3.85
N GLY A 150 1.00 -20.13 -5.03
CA GLY A 150 1.77 -18.96 -5.43
C GLY A 150 0.95 -17.67 -5.39
N SER A 151 -0.26 -17.69 -5.97
CA SER A 151 -1.18 -16.54 -5.93
C SER A 151 -1.62 -16.19 -4.51
N ASN A 152 -1.86 -17.19 -3.66
CA ASN A 152 -2.22 -16.99 -2.25
C ASN A 152 -1.05 -16.40 -1.44
N MET A 153 0.17 -16.89 -1.65
CA MET A 153 1.37 -16.46 -0.92
C MET A 153 1.79 -15.05 -1.29
N GLN A 154 1.64 -14.63 -2.55
CA GLN A 154 1.87 -13.24 -2.95
C GLN A 154 1.07 -12.24 -2.10
N ARG A 155 -0.17 -12.58 -1.73
CA ARG A 155 -1.03 -11.73 -0.87
C ARG A 155 -0.58 -11.69 0.59
N GLN A 156 0.26 -12.63 1.00
CA GLN A 156 0.83 -12.71 2.34
C GLN A 156 2.23 -12.06 2.41
N ALA A 157 2.76 -11.59 1.29
CA ALA A 157 4.06 -10.94 1.25
C ALA A 157 4.05 -9.66 2.10
N VAL A 158 5.04 -9.52 2.97
CA VAL A 158 5.19 -8.32 3.80
C VAL A 158 5.95 -7.25 3.03
N PRO A 159 5.49 -5.99 3.05
CA PRO A 159 6.24 -4.89 2.46
C PRO A 159 7.66 -4.78 3.04
N LEU A 160 8.66 -4.85 2.16
CA LEU A 160 10.07 -4.74 2.53
C LEU A 160 10.50 -3.27 2.63
N LEU A 161 11.52 -3.01 3.45
CA LEU A 161 12.15 -1.70 3.56
C LEU A 161 12.76 -1.24 2.22
N LYS A 162 13.38 -2.20 1.51
CA LYS A 162 14.03 -2.07 0.21
C LYS A 162 13.41 -3.05 -0.79
N ALA A 163 12.18 -2.76 -1.22
CA ALA A 163 11.54 -3.57 -2.25
C ALA A 163 12.19 -3.35 -3.63
N GLU A 164 12.31 -4.43 -4.41
CA GLU A 164 12.80 -4.38 -5.79
C GLU A 164 11.71 -4.87 -6.75
N PRO A 165 11.58 -4.26 -7.95
CA PRO A 165 10.69 -4.78 -8.99
C PRO A 165 11.23 -6.12 -9.51
N PRO A 166 10.36 -7.05 -9.92
CA PRO A 166 10.79 -8.33 -10.47
C PRO A 166 11.54 -8.13 -11.79
N LEU A 167 12.71 -8.77 -11.95
CA LEU A 167 13.44 -8.78 -13.23
C LEU A 167 12.64 -9.47 -14.34
N VAL A 168 11.88 -10.49 -13.96
CA VAL A 168 10.98 -11.24 -14.83
C VAL A 168 9.55 -11.00 -14.36
N GLY A 169 8.89 -9.99 -14.92
CA GLY A 169 7.49 -9.65 -14.62
C GLY A 169 6.51 -10.20 -15.66
N THR A 170 5.24 -9.80 -15.57
CA THR A 170 4.21 -10.11 -16.59
C THR A 170 3.60 -8.85 -17.23
N GLY A 171 4.03 -7.67 -16.76
CA GLY A 171 3.50 -6.36 -17.13
C GLY A 171 2.24 -5.97 -16.36
N MET A 172 1.71 -6.85 -15.49
CA MET A 172 0.56 -6.56 -14.64
C MET A 172 0.95 -5.74 -13.40
N GLU A 173 2.22 -5.78 -13.00
CA GLU A 173 2.77 -5.13 -11.81
C GLU A 173 2.44 -3.64 -11.78
N ARG A 174 2.60 -2.95 -12.91
CA ARG A 174 2.30 -1.52 -13.04
C ARG A 174 0.82 -1.21 -12.90
N ARG A 175 -0.04 -2.01 -13.52
CA ARG A 175 -1.51 -1.82 -13.43
C ARG A 175 -1.99 -2.03 -11.99
N VAL A 176 -1.49 -3.07 -11.32
CA VAL A 176 -1.84 -3.34 -9.92
C VAL A 176 -1.39 -2.22 -9.00
N ALA A 177 -0.17 -1.70 -9.17
CA ALA A 177 0.34 -0.59 -8.36
C ALA A 177 -0.49 0.69 -8.52
N ILE A 178 -0.89 1.01 -9.76
CA ILE A 178 -1.71 2.19 -10.08
C ILE A 178 -3.16 2.02 -9.58
N ASP A 179 -3.83 0.92 -9.96
CA ASP A 179 -5.25 0.71 -9.71
C ASP A 179 -5.53 0.48 -8.22
N SER A 180 -4.56 -0.03 -7.45
CA SER A 180 -4.65 -0.13 -5.98
C SER A 180 -4.54 1.22 -5.26
N LYS A 181 -4.15 2.30 -5.96
CA LYS A 181 -3.84 3.62 -5.39
C LYS A 181 -2.75 3.57 -4.30
N ALA A 182 -1.89 2.55 -4.33
CA ALA A 182 -0.72 2.50 -3.46
C ALA A 182 0.27 3.61 -3.83
N VAL A 183 0.42 3.86 -5.13
CA VAL A 183 1.24 4.93 -5.70
C VAL A 183 0.46 6.24 -5.80
N VAL A 184 1.17 7.36 -5.80
CA VAL A 184 0.60 8.70 -6.05
C VAL A 184 0.90 9.10 -7.48
N LEU A 185 -0.15 9.47 -8.21
CA LEU A 185 -0.08 9.96 -9.59
C LEU A 185 -0.35 11.47 -9.63
N ALA A 186 0.29 12.16 -10.57
CA ALA A 186 -0.03 13.54 -10.91
C ALA A 186 -1.44 13.60 -11.49
N ARG A 187 -2.28 14.50 -10.97
CA ARG A 187 -3.62 14.75 -11.51
C ARG A 187 -3.55 15.40 -12.89
N GLU A 188 -2.59 16.29 -13.07
CA GLU A 188 -2.45 17.15 -14.25
C GLU A 188 -1.00 17.26 -14.71
N ALA A 189 -0.80 17.79 -15.92
CA ALA A 189 0.53 18.10 -16.43
C ALA A 189 1.06 19.39 -15.79
N GLY A 190 2.32 19.38 -15.37
CA GLY A 190 2.89 20.48 -14.61
C GLY A 190 4.38 20.33 -14.37
N GLU A 191 4.95 21.32 -13.69
CA GLU A 191 6.34 21.34 -13.25
C GLU A 191 6.40 21.17 -11.72
N VAL A 192 7.29 20.29 -11.26
CA VAL A 192 7.51 20.03 -9.84
C VAL A 192 8.31 21.20 -9.23
N VAL A 193 7.68 21.94 -8.33
CA VAL A 193 8.27 23.16 -7.72
C VAL A 193 8.99 22.82 -6.42
N SER A 194 8.44 21.90 -5.64
CA SER A 194 9.02 21.49 -4.36
C SER A 194 8.77 20.01 -4.10
N VAL A 195 9.80 19.34 -3.62
CA VAL A 195 9.74 17.93 -3.22
C VAL A 195 10.32 17.82 -1.81
N SER A 196 9.52 17.33 -0.88
CA SER A 196 9.98 16.89 0.43
C SER A 196 9.57 15.43 0.65
N ALA A 197 10.04 14.84 1.75
CA ALA A 197 9.64 13.48 2.12
C ALA A 197 8.14 13.38 2.40
N ASP A 198 7.49 14.47 2.79
CA ASP A 198 6.12 14.52 3.30
C ASP A 198 5.13 15.14 2.30
N ARG A 199 5.59 15.99 1.39
CA ARG A 199 4.73 16.61 0.38
C ARG A 199 5.46 16.87 -0.95
N ILE A 200 4.69 16.85 -2.03
CA ILE A 200 5.14 17.24 -3.37
C ILE A 200 4.25 18.39 -3.84
N VAL A 201 4.84 19.46 -4.37
CA VAL A 201 4.11 20.62 -4.90
C VAL A 201 4.37 20.72 -6.39
N ILE A 202 3.29 20.70 -7.17
CA ILE A 202 3.33 20.75 -8.64
C ILE A 202 2.57 21.98 -9.09
N ARG A 203 3.21 22.79 -9.94
CA ARG A 203 2.58 23.89 -10.65
C ARG A 203 2.07 23.38 -12.00
N PRO A 204 0.77 23.34 -12.26
CA PRO A 204 0.25 22.85 -13.52
C PRO A 204 0.63 23.80 -14.67
N GLU A 205 0.78 23.26 -15.88
CA GLU A 205 1.11 24.06 -17.08
C GLU A 205 -0.09 24.90 -17.55
N GLN A 206 -1.31 24.38 -17.33
CA GLN A 206 -2.56 25.11 -17.49
C GLN A 206 -3.29 25.05 -16.15
N PRO A 207 -3.72 26.19 -15.58
CA PRO A 207 -4.54 26.17 -14.37
C PRO A 207 -5.82 25.37 -14.65
N ALA A 208 -6.13 24.41 -13.75
CA ALA A 208 -7.32 23.57 -13.84
C ALA A 208 -8.63 24.37 -13.79
N ASP A 209 -8.56 25.51 -13.11
CA ASP A 209 -9.67 26.37 -12.78
C ASP A 209 -9.63 27.60 -13.71
N GLU A 210 -10.68 27.81 -14.53
CA GLU A 210 -10.87 29.06 -15.31
C GLU A 210 -10.72 30.30 -14.40
N ALA A 211 -11.07 30.11 -13.13
CA ALA A 211 -10.87 31.00 -12.01
C ALA A 211 -9.43 31.45 -11.75
N ALA A 212 -8.52 30.48 -11.59
CA ALA A 212 -7.11 30.74 -11.31
C ALA A 212 -6.41 31.32 -12.54
N GLN A 213 -6.88 30.96 -13.74
CA GLN A 213 -6.44 31.54 -15.00
C GLN A 213 -6.79 33.04 -15.12
N LEU A 214 -7.99 33.43 -14.68
CA LEU A 214 -8.46 34.81 -14.65
C LEU A 214 -7.78 35.66 -13.58
N LEU A 215 -7.36 35.05 -12.46
CA LEU A 215 -6.73 35.74 -11.32
C LEU A 215 -5.18 35.80 -11.42
N GLY A 216 -4.56 35.13 -12.40
CA GLY A 216 -3.10 35.06 -12.52
C GLY A 216 -2.39 34.43 -11.31
N ILE A 217 -3.13 33.67 -10.49
CA ILE A 217 -2.58 32.97 -9.33
C ILE A 217 -1.95 31.68 -9.84
N PRO A 218 -0.65 31.43 -9.60
CA PRO A 218 -0.08 30.12 -9.86
C PRO A 218 -0.81 29.10 -8.98
N ASP A 219 -1.63 28.26 -9.61
CA ASP A 219 -2.25 27.13 -8.95
C ASP A 219 -1.12 26.17 -8.52
N TYR A 220 -1.08 25.79 -7.24
CA TYR A 220 -0.09 24.86 -6.74
C TYR A 220 -0.82 23.65 -6.18
N HIS A 221 -0.69 22.52 -6.85
CA HIS A 221 -1.26 21.27 -6.38
C HIS A 221 -0.31 20.63 -5.38
N THR A 222 -0.73 20.61 -4.11
CA THR A 222 0.02 19.97 -3.03
C THR A 222 -0.46 18.54 -2.81
N TYR A 223 0.45 17.59 -2.93
CA TYR A 223 0.26 16.17 -2.68
C TYR A 223 0.89 15.81 -1.34
N ASN A 224 0.06 15.56 -0.32
CA ASN A 224 0.54 15.11 0.98
C ASN A 224 0.77 13.60 0.95
N LEU A 225 1.99 13.18 1.26
CA LEU A 225 2.42 11.78 1.26
C LEU A 225 2.14 11.14 2.62
N ILE A 226 1.71 9.88 2.60
CA ILE A 226 1.50 9.09 3.81
C ILE A 226 2.86 8.63 4.34
N LYS A 227 3.18 8.97 5.58
CA LYS A 227 4.44 8.56 6.23
C LYS A 227 4.15 7.63 7.38
N PHE A 228 4.86 6.50 7.41
CA PHE A 228 4.95 5.61 8.56
C PHE A 228 3.59 5.37 9.25
N LYS A 229 2.57 5.01 8.46
CA LYS A 229 1.22 4.76 8.95
C LYS A 229 1.00 3.26 9.16
N ARG A 230 0.38 2.89 10.27
CA ARG A 230 -0.02 1.50 10.56
C ARG A 230 -1.08 1.02 9.56
N SER A 231 -0.88 -0.18 9.04
CA SER A 231 -1.89 -0.95 8.28
C SER A 231 -2.70 -1.87 9.20
N ASN A 232 -3.79 -2.45 8.70
CA ASN A 232 -4.62 -3.40 9.45
C ASN A 232 -3.89 -4.70 9.83
N SER A 233 -2.84 -5.06 9.10
CA SER A 233 -1.99 -6.24 9.38
C SER A 233 -0.70 -5.86 10.09
N ASP A 234 -0.69 -4.70 10.77
CA ASP A 234 0.45 -4.15 11.50
C ASP A 234 1.71 -3.91 10.65
N SER A 235 1.62 -3.98 9.32
CA SER A 235 2.70 -3.53 8.42
C SER A 235 2.72 -2.00 8.28
N CYS A 236 3.79 -1.46 7.72
CA CYS A 236 4.02 -0.02 7.54
C CYS A 236 3.65 0.47 6.14
N ILE A 237 2.71 1.43 6.08
CA ILE A 237 2.38 2.19 4.87
C ILE A 237 3.27 3.44 4.84
N ASN A 238 4.13 3.55 3.83
CA ASN A 238 5.02 4.69 3.66
C ASN A 238 5.15 5.03 2.18
N GLN A 239 4.94 6.31 1.84
CA GLN A 239 5.11 6.84 0.50
C GLN A 239 6.44 7.60 0.39
N ARG A 240 7.08 7.47 -0.77
CA ARG A 240 8.39 8.05 -1.07
C ARG A 240 8.32 8.79 -2.40
N PRO A 241 8.72 10.07 -2.46
CA PRO A 241 8.74 10.81 -3.72
C PRO A 241 9.71 10.17 -4.71
N VAL A 242 9.31 10.14 -5.99
CA VAL A 242 10.13 9.62 -7.10
C VAL A 242 10.63 10.76 -7.98
N VAL A 243 9.85 11.83 -8.11
CA VAL A 243 10.19 13.03 -8.88
C VAL A 243 11.17 13.94 -8.14
N LYS A 244 11.88 14.77 -8.91
CA LYS A 244 12.79 15.80 -8.42
C LYS A 244 12.24 17.19 -8.72
N VAL A 245 12.77 18.19 -8.03
CA VAL A 245 12.45 19.61 -8.29
C VAL A 245 12.90 19.97 -9.70
N GLY A 246 12.02 20.61 -10.47
CA GLY A 246 12.21 20.98 -11.88
C GLY A 246 11.76 19.92 -12.89
N ASP A 247 11.34 18.73 -12.45
CA ASP A 247 10.81 17.71 -13.36
C ASP A 247 9.47 18.16 -13.95
N LYS A 248 9.29 17.98 -15.27
CA LYS A 248 7.99 18.12 -15.93
C LYS A 248 7.24 16.79 -15.87
N VAL A 249 6.03 16.82 -15.33
CA VAL A 249 5.15 15.65 -15.20
C VAL A 249 3.96 15.77 -16.13
N LYS A 250 3.45 14.63 -16.59
CA LYS A 250 2.18 14.52 -17.33
C LYS A 250 1.05 14.11 -16.39
N ALA A 251 -0.19 14.41 -16.78
CA ALA A 251 -1.36 13.85 -16.12
C ALA A 251 -1.28 12.31 -16.10
N GLY A 252 -1.49 11.71 -14.93
CA GLY A 252 -1.37 10.27 -14.70
C GLY A 252 0.06 9.74 -14.53
N GLN A 253 1.08 10.60 -14.54
CA GLN A 253 2.46 10.19 -14.29
C GLN A 253 2.70 9.90 -12.80
N LEU A 254 3.53 8.89 -12.52
CA LEU A 254 3.97 8.56 -11.16
C LEU A 254 4.76 9.71 -10.53
N ILE A 255 4.37 10.12 -9.32
CA ILE A 255 5.09 11.13 -8.54
C ILE A 255 5.63 10.59 -7.21
N ALA A 256 4.98 9.60 -6.61
CA ALA A 256 5.49 8.92 -5.41
C ALA A 256 5.14 7.43 -5.41
N ASP A 257 6.10 6.60 -5.01
CA ASP A 257 5.88 5.18 -4.72
C ASP A 257 5.29 5.02 -3.32
N GLY A 258 4.48 3.97 -3.13
CA GLY A 258 3.94 3.57 -1.84
C GLY A 258 4.55 2.30 -1.26
N GLN A 259 3.80 1.64 -0.39
CA GLN A 259 4.19 0.35 0.18
C GLN A 259 4.31 -0.72 -0.92
N ALA A 260 5.35 -1.56 -0.84
CA ALA A 260 5.59 -2.66 -1.77
C ALA A 260 5.50 -2.24 -3.26
N THR A 261 5.96 -1.03 -3.59
CA THR A 261 6.03 -0.52 -4.97
C THR A 261 7.38 0.15 -5.21
N ARG A 262 7.86 0.09 -6.45
CA ARG A 262 9.11 0.71 -6.87
C ARG A 262 9.00 1.13 -8.34
N HIS A 263 9.27 2.40 -8.63
CA HIS A 263 9.15 3.00 -9.96
C HIS A 263 7.76 2.77 -10.60
N GLY A 264 6.71 2.74 -9.80
CA GLY A 264 5.33 2.56 -10.26
C GLY A 264 4.95 1.12 -10.57
N GLU A 265 5.82 0.16 -10.25
CA GLU A 265 5.56 -1.27 -10.36
C GLU A 265 5.38 -1.90 -8.98
N LEU A 266 4.57 -2.95 -8.91
CA LEU A 266 4.42 -3.76 -7.71
C LEU A 266 5.72 -4.50 -7.41
N ALA A 267 6.24 -4.31 -6.20
CA ALA A 267 7.49 -4.86 -5.71
C ALA A 267 7.25 -5.51 -4.33
N LEU A 268 6.88 -6.79 -4.32
CA LEU A 268 6.57 -7.57 -3.11
C LEU A 268 7.81 -8.18 -2.43
N GLY A 269 8.94 -8.20 -3.11
CA GLY A 269 10.12 -8.99 -2.77
C GLY A 269 11.42 -8.42 -3.34
N ALA A 270 12.38 -9.31 -3.54
CA ALA A 270 13.69 -9.00 -4.11
C ALA A 270 14.17 -10.10 -5.07
N ASN A 271 15.05 -9.74 -6.01
CA ASN A 271 15.63 -10.69 -6.97
C ASN A 271 16.92 -11.26 -6.39
N LEU A 272 16.99 -12.58 -6.20
CA LEU A 272 18.13 -13.24 -5.56
C LEU A 272 18.85 -14.18 -6.51
N LEU A 273 20.19 -14.23 -6.40
CA LEU A 273 20.99 -15.24 -7.07
C LEU A 273 20.80 -16.60 -6.37
N VAL A 274 20.14 -17.54 -7.03
CA VAL A 274 19.81 -18.87 -6.51
C VAL A 274 20.66 -19.97 -7.14
N ALA A 275 21.00 -20.98 -6.36
CA ALA A 275 21.49 -22.27 -6.84
C ALA A 275 20.54 -23.42 -6.47
N PHE A 276 20.24 -24.29 -7.42
CA PHE A 276 19.45 -25.51 -7.19
C PHE A 276 20.36 -26.71 -6.95
N MET A 277 20.75 -26.93 -5.69
CA MET A 277 21.59 -28.06 -5.28
C MET A 277 21.32 -28.45 -3.82
N PRO A 278 21.50 -29.72 -3.43
CA PRO A 278 21.51 -30.08 -2.02
C PRO A 278 22.73 -29.45 -1.32
N TRP A 279 22.54 -28.98 -0.08
CA TRP A 279 23.60 -28.34 0.69
C TRP A 279 23.61 -28.77 2.14
N GLU A 280 24.52 -29.69 2.49
CA GLU A 280 24.76 -30.22 3.86
C GLU A 280 23.50 -30.66 4.63
N GLY A 281 22.39 -30.94 3.93
CA GLY A 281 21.09 -31.25 4.54
C GLY A 281 20.32 -30.03 5.09
N TYR A 282 20.86 -28.81 4.98
CA TYR A 282 20.19 -27.59 5.47
C TYR A 282 19.03 -27.13 4.59
N ASN A 283 18.94 -27.63 3.36
CA ASN A 283 17.77 -27.45 2.49
C ASN A 283 16.99 -28.76 2.31
N PHE A 284 16.89 -29.56 3.36
CA PHE A 284 16.05 -30.74 3.38
C PHE A 284 14.56 -30.36 3.23
N GLU A 285 13.79 -31.17 2.53
CA GLU A 285 12.41 -30.86 2.15
C GLU A 285 12.25 -29.49 1.47
N ASP A 286 11.71 -28.52 2.20
CA ASP A 286 11.39 -27.15 1.78
C ASP A 286 12.26 -26.10 2.47
N ASP A 287 13.25 -26.54 3.23
CA ASP A 287 14.11 -25.61 3.94
C ASP A 287 15.02 -24.86 2.96
N ILE A 288 15.33 -23.63 3.37
CA ILE A 288 16.07 -22.66 2.56
C ILE A 288 17.34 -22.28 3.32
N VAL A 289 18.45 -22.29 2.59
CA VAL A 289 19.73 -21.74 3.05
C VAL A 289 19.90 -20.34 2.48
N VAL A 290 20.21 -19.39 3.34
CA VAL A 290 20.26 -17.96 3.00
C VAL A 290 21.64 -17.41 3.32
N ARG A 291 22.20 -16.59 2.42
CA ARG A 291 23.45 -15.86 2.65
C ARG A 291 23.29 -14.76 3.69
N GLU A 292 24.27 -14.60 4.57
CA GLU A 292 24.30 -13.57 5.63
C GLU A 292 24.15 -12.14 5.08
N ARG A 293 24.66 -11.88 3.88
CA ARG A 293 24.48 -10.62 3.14
C ARG A 293 23.04 -10.12 3.14
N LEU A 294 22.06 -11.03 2.99
CA LEU A 294 20.64 -10.67 2.92
C LEU A 294 20.12 -10.08 4.24
N VAL A 295 20.71 -10.48 5.36
CA VAL A 295 20.43 -9.93 6.70
C VAL A 295 21.25 -8.65 6.93
N LYS A 296 22.53 -8.64 6.51
CA LYS A 296 23.45 -7.50 6.67
C LYS A 296 23.00 -6.26 5.90
N GLU A 297 22.53 -6.42 4.67
CA GLU A 297 22.07 -5.33 3.80
C GLU A 297 20.60 -4.95 4.02
N ASP A 298 19.92 -5.57 4.99
CA ASP A 298 18.51 -5.40 5.32
C ASP A 298 17.57 -5.63 4.11
N ILE A 299 17.87 -6.59 3.22
CA ILE A 299 17.10 -6.84 1.99
C ILE A 299 15.68 -7.31 2.33
N PHE A 300 15.56 -8.32 3.19
CA PHE A 300 14.27 -8.87 3.66
C PHE A 300 13.81 -8.32 5.01
N THR A 301 14.16 -7.07 5.30
CA THR A 301 13.72 -6.41 6.53
C THR A 301 12.40 -5.69 6.31
N SER A 302 11.43 -5.90 7.21
CA SER A 302 10.13 -5.23 7.22
C SER A 302 9.99 -4.30 8.42
N ILE A 303 9.12 -3.29 8.29
CA ILE A 303 8.73 -2.43 9.42
C ILE A 303 7.31 -2.81 9.83
N HIS A 304 7.15 -3.14 11.10
CA HIS A 304 5.86 -3.41 11.73
C HIS A 304 5.50 -2.28 12.68
N MET A 305 4.25 -1.86 12.67
CA MET A 305 3.69 -0.83 13.53
C MET A 305 2.69 -1.45 14.47
N VAL A 306 3.09 -1.58 15.73
CA VAL A 306 2.25 -2.12 16.78
C VAL A 306 1.61 -0.96 17.52
N GLU A 307 0.29 -1.02 17.67
CA GLU A 307 -0.47 -0.07 18.47
C GLU A 307 -0.71 -0.67 19.86
N PHE A 308 -0.21 0.02 20.87
CA PHE A 308 -0.57 -0.25 22.26
C PHE A 308 -1.60 0.76 22.72
N GLU A 309 -2.62 0.29 23.42
CA GLU A 309 -3.61 1.17 24.03
C GLU A 309 -3.82 0.84 25.50
N VAL A 310 -4.01 1.89 26.30
CA VAL A 310 -4.42 1.77 27.69
C VAL A 310 -5.59 2.71 27.96
N GLN A 311 -6.61 2.16 28.61
CA GLN A 311 -7.81 2.88 29.01
C GLN A 311 -7.72 3.22 30.49
N VAL A 312 -8.04 4.46 30.79
CA VAL A 312 -8.20 4.98 32.15
C VAL A 312 -9.69 4.95 32.47
N ARG A 313 -10.05 4.17 33.49
CA ARG A 313 -11.45 3.94 33.84
C ARG A 313 -11.78 4.55 35.19
N ARG A 314 -13.05 4.91 35.37
CA ARG A 314 -13.56 5.25 36.71
C ARG A 314 -13.94 3.97 37.44
N THR A 315 -13.19 3.61 38.48
CA THR A 315 -13.52 2.46 39.34
C THR A 315 -14.43 2.89 40.50
N ARG A 316 -14.92 1.93 41.28
CA ARG A 316 -15.70 2.21 42.50
C ARG A 316 -14.87 2.86 43.61
N LEU A 317 -13.57 2.54 43.67
CA LEU A 317 -12.64 3.03 44.69
C LEU A 317 -12.04 4.40 44.35
N GLY A 318 -12.16 4.83 43.10
CA GLY A 318 -11.62 6.09 42.60
C GLY A 318 -11.35 6.04 41.10
N PRO A 319 -11.04 7.18 40.47
CA PRO A 319 -10.53 7.20 39.09
C PRO A 319 -9.16 6.53 39.03
N GLU A 320 -8.89 5.77 37.97
CA GLU A 320 -7.52 5.47 37.58
C GLU A 320 -6.86 6.75 37.05
N GLU A 321 -5.54 6.84 37.16
CA GLU A 321 -4.79 8.02 36.72
C GLU A 321 -3.56 7.61 35.92
N ILE A 322 -3.22 8.42 34.92
CA ILE A 322 -1.94 8.31 34.21
C ILE A 322 -0.96 9.23 34.95
N THR A 323 0.13 8.65 35.44
CA THR A 323 1.14 9.39 36.19
C THR A 323 2.51 8.78 36.01
N ARG A 324 3.52 9.63 36.17
CA ARG A 324 4.93 9.24 36.25
C ARG A 324 5.29 8.63 37.61
N ASP A 325 4.52 8.94 38.66
CA ASP A 325 4.74 8.45 40.03
C ASP A 325 4.12 7.07 40.23
N ILE A 326 4.91 6.02 39.99
CA ILE A 326 4.46 4.63 40.00
C ILE A 326 5.09 3.92 41.20
N PRO A 327 4.31 3.26 42.07
CA PRO A 327 4.85 2.60 43.27
C PRO A 327 5.77 1.44 42.89
N ASN A 328 6.88 1.29 43.63
CA ASN A 328 7.84 0.19 43.50
C ASN A 328 8.57 0.11 42.14
N VAL A 329 8.67 1.24 41.43
CA VAL A 329 9.41 1.34 40.15
C VAL A 329 10.61 2.26 40.32
N GLY A 330 11.80 1.81 39.91
CA GLY A 330 13.03 2.61 39.98
C GLY A 330 13.08 3.73 38.92
N GLU A 331 13.85 4.79 39.19
CA GLU A 331 13.95 5.96 38.30
C GLU A 331 14.38 5.61 36.86
N ASP A 332 15.20 4.56 36.69
CA ASP A 332 15.67 4.08 35.38
C ASP A 332 14.54 3.65 34.45
N MET A 333 13.45 3.07 34.98
CA MET A 333 12.31 2.63 34.18
C MET A 333 11.40 3.79 33.78
N VAL A 334 11.45 4.88 34.55
CA VAL A 334 10.60 6.07 34.39
C VAL A 334 11.33 7.16 33.58
N LYS A 335 12.62 7.00 33.30
CA LYS A 335 13.46 7.99 32.59
C LYS A 335 12.89 8.46 31.24
N ASN A 336 12.19 7.58 30.54
CA ASN A 336 11.64 7.85 29.21
C ASN A 336 10.19 8.36 29.26
N LEU A 337 9.57 8.40 30.45
CA LEU A 337 8.23 8.94 30.65
C LEU A 337 8.28 10.46 30.80
N ASP A 338 7.34 11.12 30.16
CA ASP A 338 7.10 12.55 30.32
C ASP A 338 6.44 12.87 31.68
N GLU A 339 6.15 14.15 31.92
CA GLU A 339 5.47 14.61 33.14
C GLU A 339 4.09 13.97 33.35
N ARG A 340 3.42 13.55 32.26
CA ARG A 340 2.11 12.92 32.29
C ARG A 340 2.19 11.40 32.51
N GLY A 341 3.37 10.81 32.46
CA GLY A 341 3.56 9.37 32.55
C GLY A 341 3.44 8.64 31.21
N ILE A 342 3.60 9.31 30.07
CA ILE A 342 3.59 8.72 28.72
C ILE A 342 5.01 8.70 28.18
N ILE A 343 5.40 7.61 27.50
CA ILE A 343 6.72 7.48 26.89
C ILE A 343 6.94 8.53 25.80
N ARG A 344 8.13 9.14 25.77
CA ARG A 344 8.50 10.13 24.75
C ARG A 344 8.62 9.51 23.36
N VAL A 345 8.20 10.26 22.33
CA VAL A 345 8.45 9.91 20.92
C VAL A 345 9.96 9.86 20.65
N GLY A 346 10.40 8.83 19.93
CA GLY A 346 11.79 8.54 19.64
C GLY A 346 12.53 7.71 20.70
N ALA A 347 11.88 7.35 21.81
CA ALA A 347 12.46 6.41 22.77
C ALA A 347 12.54 4.99 22.18
N GLU A 348 13.68 4.33 22.39
CA GLU A 348 13.79 2.88 22.23
C GLU A 348 13.08 2.19 23.40
N ALA A 349 12.10 1.37 23.07
CA ALA A 349 11.27 0.64 24.02
C ALA A 349 11.64 -0.85 23.94
N LYS A 350 12.09 -1.40 25.07
CA LYS A 350 12.47 -2.81 25.23
C LYS A 350 11.46 -3.53 26.10
N ALA A 351 11.43 -4.85 26.00
CA ALA A 351 10.60 -5.71 26.83
C ALA A 351 10.65 -5.31 28.32
N GLY A 352 9.48 -5.06 28.92
CA GLY A 352 9.34 -4.66 30.33
C GLY A 352 9.34 -3.15 30.59
N ASP A 353 9.80 -2.33 29.62
CA ASP A 353 9.74 -0.86 29.73
C ASP A 353 8.29 -0.37 29.82
N ILE A 354 8.09 0.72 30.53
CA ILE A 354 6.77 1.33 30.71
C ILE A 354 6.48 2.27 29.54
N LEU A 355 5.42 1.97 28.79
CA LEU A 355 4.93 2.83 27.70
C LEU A 355 4.01 3.92 28.25
N VAL A 356 3.12 3.55 29.18
CA VAL A 356 2.20 4.47 29.84
C VAL A 356 2.08 4.06 31.30
N GLY A 357 2.53 4.95 32.19
CA GLY A 357 2.37 4.83 33.63
C GLY A 357 0.92 4.95 34.03
N LYS A 358 0.34 3.91 34.63
CA LYS A 358 -1.05 3.90 35.09
C LYS A 358 -1.13 3.35 36.51
N VAL A 359 -1.85 4.09 37.36
CA VAL A 359 -2.10 3.68 38.73
C VAL A 359 -3.60 3.49 38.96
N THR A 360 -3.95 2.41 39.66
CA THR A 360 -5.33 2.11 40.05
C THR A 360 -5.44 2.18 41.58
N PRO A 361 -6.43 2.91 42.13
CA PRO A 361 -6.69 2.93 43.58
C PRO A 361 -6.93 1.52 44.10
N LYS A 362 -6.22 1.16 45.18
CA LYS A 362 -6.32 -0.15 45.83
C LYS A 362 -7.08 -0.02 47.15
N GLY A 363 -8.03 -0.92 47.40
CA GLY A 363 -8.69 -1.01 48.70
C GLY A 363 -7.74 -1.54 49.79
N GLU A 364 -8.08 -1.29 51.04
CA GLU A 364 -7.35 -1.85 52.17
C GLU A 364 -7.38 -3.39 52.10
N THR A 365 -6.19 -3.99 52.17
CA THR A 365 -6.01 -5.44 52.16
C THR A 365 -5.56 -5.86 53.56
N GLU A 366 -6.21 -6.87 54.14
CA GLU A 366 -5.75 -7.45 55.40
C GLU A 366 -4.40 -8.15 55.16
N LEU A 367 -3.34 -7.52 55.63
CA LEU A 367 -1.99 -8.06 55.56
C LEU A 367 -1.82 -9.18 56.59
N SER A 368 -1.03 -10.20 56.23
CA SER A 368 -0.66 -11.25 57.19
C SER A 368 0.20 -10.67 58.33
N PRO A 369 0.26 -11.34 59.51
CA PRO A 369 1.12 -10.89 60.62
C PRO A 369 2.59 -10.71 60.20
N GLU A 370 3.10 -11.56 59.32
CA GLU A 370 4.46 -11.52 58.78
C GLU A 370 4.69 -10.27 57.92
N GLU A 371 3.74 -9.95 57.02
CA GLU A 371 3.80 -8.74 56.19
C GLU A 371 3.68 -7.45 57.03
N LYS A 372 2.84 -7.46 58.08
CA LYS A 372 2.72 -6.34 59.03
C LYS A 372 4.02 -6.11 59.79
N LEU A 373 4.67 -7.18 60.23
CA LEU A 373 5.96 -7.11 60.91
C LEU A 373 7.04 -6.54 59.97
N LEU A 374 7.13 -7.05 58.74
CA LEU A 374 8.08 -6.56 57.73
C LEU A 374 7.92 -5.06 57.47
N ARG A 375 6.69 -4.59 57.25
CA ARG A 375 6.44 -3.15 57.03
C ARG A 375 6.79 -2.28 58.23
N THR A 376 6.60 -2.81 59.45
CA THR A 376 6.95 -2.10 60.68
C THR A 376 8.47 -2.01 60.83
N ILE A 377 9.22 -3.03 60.42
CA ILE A 377 10.69 -3.05 60.43
C ILE A 377 11.26 -2.08 59.37
N PHE A 378 10.73 -2.09 58.15
CA PHE A 378 11.26 -1.29 57.04
C PHE A 378 10.65 0.13 56.94
N GLY A 379 9.63 0.44 57.76
CA GLY A 379 8.95 1.74 57.74
C GLY A 379 8.18 2.02 56.44
N GLU A 380 7.92 1.00 55.62
CA GLU A 380 7.21 1.13 54.35
C GLU A 380 5.72 1.36 54.60
N LYS A 381 5.23 2.55 54.20
CA LYS A 381 3.79 2.84 54.20
C LYS A 381 3.08 1.96 53.16
N ALA A 382 1.85 1.55 53.46
CA ALA A 382 1.02 0.86 52.49
C ALA A 382 0.77 1.79 51.28
N GLY A 383 1.20 1.38 50.09
CA GLY A 383 0.81 2.07 48.86
C GLY A 383 -0.70 2.00 48.67
N GLU A 384 -1.37 3.16 48.62
CA GLU A 384 -2.82 3.29 48.38
C GLU A 384 -3.20 2.98 46.92
N VAL A 385 -2.19 2.86 46.04
CA VAL A 385 -2.37 2.63 44.61
C VAL A 385 -1.57 1.41 44.14
N ARG A 386 -2.07 0.77 43.08
CA ARG A 386 -1.43 -0.39 42.42
C ARG A 386 -0.97 0.01 41.02
N ASP A 387 0.23 -0.46 40.65
CA ASP A 387 0.72 -0.38 39.27
C ASP A 387 -0.13 -1.24 38.33
N THR A 388 -0.77 -0.58 37.36
CA THR A 388 -1.51 -1.18 36.24
C THR A 388 -1.04 -0.60 34.90
N SER A 389 0.22 -0.17 34.86
CA SER A 389 0.86 0.47 33.72
C SER A 389 0.93 -0.43 32.50
N LEU A 390 0.88 0.20 31.33
CA LEU A 390 1.10 -0.46 30.05
C LEU A 390 2.61 -0.65 29.84
N ARG A 391 3.04 -1.90 29.68
CA ARG A 391 4.43 -2.29 29.47
C ARG A 391 4.63 -2.94 28.12
N VAL A 392 5.84 -2.83 27.57
CA VAL A 392 6.23 -3.51 26.34
C VAL A 392 6.21 -5.03 26.59
N PRO A 393 5.53 -5.83 25.74
CA PRO A 393 5.51 -7.28 25.86
C PRO A 393 6.92 -7.91 25.81
N PRO A 394 7.11 -9.08 26.44
CA PRO A 394 8.35 -9.85 26.32
C PRO A 394 8.71 -10.15 24.85
N GLY A 395 9.99 -10.07 24.52
CA GLY A 395 10.50 -10.36 23.17
C GLY A 395 10.27 -9.26 22.14
N MET A 396 9.61 -8.15 22.52
CA MET A 396 9.43 -7.00 21.64
C MET A 396 10.47 -5.92 21.92
N GLU A 397 11.00 -5.36 20.84
CA GLU A 397 11.87 -4.19 20.82
C GLU A 397 11.47 -3.28 19.66
N GLY A 398 11.49 -1.96 19.87
CA GLY A 398 11.18 -1.02 18.81
C GLY A 398 11.33 0.43 19.24
N VAL A 399 11.03 1.34 18.32
CA VAL A 399 11.10 2.79 18.56
C VAL A 399 9.70 3.37 18.62
N VAL A 400 9.42 4.18 19.62
CA VAL A 400 8.15 4.93 19.71
C VAL A 400 8.09 5.96 18.60
N VAL A 401 7.11 5.85 17.70
CA VAL A 401 6.95 6.76 16.55
C VAL A 401 5.94 7.85 16.85
N ASP A 402 4.86 7.52 17.55
CA ASP A 402 3.77 8.46 17.82
C ASP A 402 3.05 8.08 19.12
N THR A 403 2.50 9.09 19.80
CA THR A 403 1.72 8.95 21.03
C THR A 403 0.50 9.84 20.97
N LYS A 404 -0.68 9.28 21.20
CA LYS A 404 -1.95 10.00 21.20
C LYS A 404 -2.64 9.83 22.54
N LEU A 405 -3.06 10.94 23.14
CA LEU A 405 -3.86 10.94 24.35
C LEU A 405 -5.24 11.53 24.03
N PHE A 406 -6.26 10.71 24.22
CA PHE A 406 -7.65 11.12 24.09
C PHE A 406 -8.25 11.28 25.48
N SER A 407 -8.97 12.36 25.73
CA SER A 407 -9.57 12.66 27.03
C SER A 407 -11.04 13.02 26.90
N ARG A 408 -11.84 12.56 27.87
CA ARG A 408 -13.27 12.82 27.93
C ARG A 408 -13.51 14.16 28.63
N LYS A 409 -13.61 15.24 27.86
CA LYS A 409 -14.18 16.55 28.25
C LYS A 409 -13.97 16.96 29.73
N HIS A 410 -12.72 16.92 30.17
CA HIS A 410 -12.19 17.85 31.17
C HIS A 410 -10.94 18.44 30.55
N ARG A 411 -11.05 19.67 30.08
CA ARG A 411 -9.96 20.39 29.44
C ARG A 411 -9.00 20.85 30.53
N ASP A 412 -7.84 20.20 30.63
CA ASP A 412 -6.71 20.76 31.36
C ASP A 412 -6.25 22.06 30.65
N GLU A 413 -5.84 23.09 31.41
CA GLU A 413 -5.40 24.39 30.87
C GLU A 413 -4.30 24.24 29.80
N LYS A 414 -3.46 23.19 29.90
CA LYS A 414 -2.37 22.88 28.97
C LYS A 414 -2.89 22.43 27.60
N THR A 415 -3.93 21.59 27.56
CA THR A 415 -4.55 21.11 26.31
C THR A 415 -5.32 22.22 25.61
N GLU A 416 -5.97 23.11 26.38
CA GLU A 416 -6.60 24.30 25.80
C GLU A 416 -5.60 25.25 25.15
N LYS A 417 -4.39 25.32 25.70
CA LYS A 417 -3.33 26.15 25.12
C LYS A 417 -2.83 25.56 23.81
N GLU A 418 -2.57 24.26 23.75
CA GLU A 418 -2.16 23.57 22.52
C GLU A 418 -3.21 23.67 21.41
N ASP A 419 -4.49 23.49 21.74
CA ASP A 419 -5.59 23.65 20.78
C ASP A 419 -5.73 25.10 20.33
N ARG A 420 -5.58 26.08 21.24
CA ARG A 420 -5.54 27.51 20.89
C ARG A 420 -4.40 27.83 19.94
N ASP A 421 -3.20 27.30 20.18
CA ASP A 421 -2.02 27.52 19.34
C ASP A 421 -2.22 26.90 17.94
N LYS A 422 -2.79 25.69 17.87
CA LYS A 422 -3.16 25.05 16.58
C LYS A 422 -4.22 25.87 15.84
N ILE A 423 -5.30 26.26 16.51
CA ILE A 423 -6.35 27.11 15.90
C ILE A 423 -5.75 28.44 15.42
N ALA A 424 -4.84 29.05 16.17
CA ALA A 424 -4.15 30.28 15.76
C ALA A 424 -3.28 30.07 14.52
N SER A 425 -2.55 28.95 14.43
CA SER A 425 -1.77 28.60 13.23
C SER A 425 -2.65 28.40 11.99
N LEU A 426 -3.78 27.69 12.13
CA LEU A 426 -4.74 27.46 11.05
C LEU A 426 -5.37 28.77 10.57
N LYS A 427 -5.78 29.63 11.51
CA LYS A 427 -6.30 30.98 11.19
C LYS A 427 -5.26 31.82 10.45
N ASN A 428 -4.00 31.82 10.89
CA ASN A 428 -2.93 32.56 10.22
C ASN A 428 -2.66 32.04 8.80
N GLU A 429 -2.70 30.72 8.59
CA GLU A 429 -2.51 30.12 7.26
C GLU A 429 -3.68 30.44 6.32
N ALA A 430 -4.92 30.33 6.81
CA ALA A 430 -6.13 30.72 6.06
C ALA A 430 -6.12 32.21 5.72
N GLN A 431 -5.78 33.09 6.68
CA GLN A 431 -5.68 34.53 6.44
C GLN A 431 -4.63 34.90 5.40
N LYS A 432 -3.46 34.24 5.41
CA LYS A 432 -2.44 34.44 4.37
C LYS A 432 -2.98 34.05 2.99
N ARG A 433 -3.67 32.91 2.90
CA ARG A 433 -4.26 32.41 1.66
C ARG A 433 -5.35 33.33 1.12
N ILE A 434 -6.24 33.83 1.98
CA ILE A 434 -7.26 34.83 1.64
C ILE A 434 -6.59 36.14 1.18
N ALA A 435 -5.54 36.60 1.87
CA ALA A 435 -4.83 37.81 1.48
C ALA A 435 -4.12 37.67 0.11
N GLU A 436 -3.60 36.49 -0.21
CA GLU A 436 -3.04 36.19 -1.54
C GLU A 436 -4.11 36.22 -2.64
N ILE A 437 -5.27 35.62 -2.40
CA ILE A 437 -6.42 35.65 -3.32
C ILE A 437 -6.88 37.10 -3.56
N LYS A 438 -7.04 37.89 -2.50
CA LYS A 438 -7.43 39.31 -2.59
C LYS A 438 -6.40 40.14 -3.36
N ARG A 439 -5.11 39.98 -3.08
CA ARG A 439 -4.03 40.69 -3.81
C ARG A 439 -4.02 40.37 -5.30
N ALA A 440 -4.24 39.11 -5.66
CA ALA A 440 -4.28 38.69 -7.06
C ALA A 440 -5.52 39.24 -7.78
N ARG A 441 -6.69 39.17 -7.14
CA ARG A 441 -7.93 39.80 -7.61
C ARG A 441 -7.74 41.28 -7.86
N ASP A 442 -7.20 42.02 -6.89
CA ASP A 442 -7.03 43.47 -7.00
C ASP A 442 -6.04 43.84 -8.11
N LYS A 443 -5.00 43.04 -8.33
CA LYS A 443 -4.04 43.25 -9.42
C LYS A 443 -4.67 43.09 -10.80
N GLU A 444 -5.37 41.98 -11.04
CA GLU A 444 -6.03 41.70 -12.33
C GLU A 444 -7.21 42.66 -12.58
N ALA A 445 -8.02 42.91 -11.55
CA ALA A 445 -9.11 43.87 -11.65
C ALA A 445 -8.60 45.29 -11.96
N LYS A 446 -7.52 45.75 -11.32
CA LYS A 446 -6.93 47.06 -11.62
C LYS A 446 -6.40 47.15 -13.05
N GLN A 447 -5.83 46.07 -13.60
CA GLN A 447 -5.41 46.04 -15.01
C GLN A 447 -6.60 46.11 -15.98
N LEU A 448 -7.70 45.40 -15.69
CA LEU A 448 -8.91 45.43 -16.50
C LEU A 448 -9.68 46.77 -16.41
N LEU A 449 -9.57 47.46 -15.27
CA LEU A 449 -10.19 48.76 -15.03
C LEU A 449 -9.36 49.93 -15.59
N GLN A 450 -8.03 49.77 -15.73
CA GLN A 450 -7.13 50.85 -16.15
C GLN A 450 -7.45 51.35 -17.57
N GLY A 451 -7.73 52.65 -17.70
CA GLY A 451 -8.02 53.29 -18.99
C GLY A 451 -9.43 53.05 -19.54
N GLN A 452 -10.32 52.44 -18.74
CA GLN A 452 -11.73 52.25 -19.09
C GLN A 452 -12.62 53.35 -18.49
N ARG A 453 -13.83 53.50 -19.04
CA ARG A 453 -14.88 54.38 -18.48
C ARG A 453 -15.70 53.63 -17.44
N SER A 454 -15.77 54.17 -16.22
CA SER A 454 -16.50 53.56 -15.11
C SER A 454 -18.01 53.65 -15.29
N GLY A 455 -18.74 52.68 -14.74
CA GLY A 455 -20.15 52.90 -14.34
C GLY A 455 -20.25 53.69 -13.03
N VAL A 456 -21.44 53.70 -12.42
CA VAL A 456 -21.62 54.28 -11.07
C VAL A 456 -21.13 53.27 -10.04
N LEU A 457 -20.06 53.62 -9.32
CA LEU A 457 -19.47 52.80 -8.27
C LEU A 457 -19.81 53.39 -6.90
N ARG A 458 -20.33 52.55 -6.00
CA ARG A 458 -20.76 52.96 -4.66
C ARG A 458 -20.07 52.12 -3.59
N ASN A 459 -19.72 52.76 -2.48
CA ASN A 459 -19.31 52.06 -1.27
C ASN A 459 -20.56 51.46 -0.60
N THR A 460 -20.57 50.16 -0.31
CA THR A 460 -21.67 49.49 0.40
C THR A 460 -21.78 49.86 1.88
N GLU A 461 -20.71 50.35 2.52
CA GLU A 461 -20.76 50.75 3.94
C GLU A 461 -21.34 52.15 4.14
N ASP A 462 -20.86 53.13 3.36
CA ASP A 462 -21.22 54.55 3.55
C ASP A 462 -22.23 55.08 2.51
N GLY A 463 -22.55 54.29 1.47
CA GLY A 463 -23.45 54.70 0.39
C GLY A 463 -22.89 55.82 -0.51
N CYS A 464 -21.66 56.28 -0.26
CA CYS A 464 -20.97 57.32 -1.03
C CYS A 464 -20.62 56.83 -2.44
N ILE A 465 -20.82 57.72 -3.41
CA ILE A 465 -20.45 57.49 -4.80
C ILE A 465 -18.95 57.76 -4.93
N ILE A 466 -18.19 56.75 -5.35
CA ILE A 466 -16.74 56.82 -5.52
C ILE A 466 -16.38 57.27 -6.93
N CYS A 467 -17.15 56.83 -7.93
CA CYS A 467 -17.00 57.23 -9.34
C CYS A 467 -18.38 57.46 -9.97
N ASN A 468 -18.48 58.53 -10.75
CA ASN A 468 -19.67 58.78 -11.57
C ASN A 468 -19.57 58.01 -12.90
N SER A 469 -20.72 57.81 -13.57
CA SER A 469 -20.76 57.16 -14.88
C SER A 469 -19.94 57.96 -15.91
N GLY A 470 -19.01 57.29 -16.60
CA GLY A 470 -18.21 57.85 -17.68
C GLY A 470 -16.87 58.48 -17.28
N GLU A 471 -16.51 58.44 -16.00
CA GLU A 471 -15.23 58.94 -15.47
C GLU A 471 -14.06 58.01 -15.88
N SER A 472 -12.88 58.57 -16.16
CA SER A 472 -11.71 57.77 -16.52
C SER A 472 -11.09 57.13 -15.28
N LEU A 473 -10.95 55.81 -15.33
CA LEU A 473 -10.33 55.04 -14.26
C LEU A 473 -8.79 55.13 -14.35
N ASP A 474 -8.26 56.23 -13.83
CA ASP A 474 -6.83 56.54 -13.77
C ASP A 474 -6.24 56.23 -12.37
N GLY A 475 -4.91 56.21 -12.24
CA GLY A 475 -4.19 55.67 -11.06
C GLY A 475 -4.67 56.18 -9.69
N ALA A 476 -5.04 57.45 -9.56
CA ALA A 476 -5.54 58.04 -8.31
C ALA A 476 -6.96 57.58 -7.93
N VAL A 477 -7.78 57.20 -8.92
CA VAL A 477 -9.13 56.67 -8.72
C VAL A 477 -9.07 55.17 -8.43
N LEU A 478 -8.17 54.45 -9.11
CA LEU A 478 -7.91 53.01 -8.89
C LEU A 478 -7.40 52.69 -7.48
N GLU A 479 -6.71 53.63 -6.81
CA GLU A 479 -6.28 53.46 -5.42
C GLU A 479 -7.42 53.61 -4.40
N ARG A 480 -8.51 54.29 -4.77
CA ARG A 480 -9.70 54.48 -3.90
C ARG A 480 -10.72 53.36 -4.02
N ILE A 481 -10.59 52.50 -5.03
CA ILE A 481 -11.49 51.36 -5.24
C ILE A 481 -11.00 50.19 -4.40
N ASP A 482 -11.72 49.92 -3.32
CA ASP A 482 -11.60 48.69 -2.54
C ASP A 482 -12.64 47.67 -3.04
N LEU A 483 -12.19 46.59 -3.67
CA LEU A 483 -13.07 45.58 -4.24
C LEU A 483 -13.82 44.73 -3.19
N ASP A 484 -13.45 44.83 -1.91
CA ASP A 484 -14.23 44.21 -0.82
C ASP A 484 -15.50 45.00 -0.52
N VAL A 485 -15.46 46.33 -0.63
CA VAL A 485 -16.51 47.25 -0.13
C VAL A 485 -17.19 48.04 -1.25
N VAL A 486 -16.64 48.03 -2.47
CA VAL A 486 -17.18 48.77 -3.60
C VAL A 486 -17.95 47.82 -4.52
N ARG A 487 -19.17 48.23 -4.89
CA ARG A 487 -20.03 47.52 -5.83
C ARG A 487 -20.60 48.51 -6.86
N PRO A 488 -20.78 48.09 -8.12
CA PRO A 488 -21.45 48.91 -9.11
C PRO A 488 -22.97 48.87 -8.88
N ASP A 489 -23.67 49.96 -9.21
CA ASP A 489 -25.14 49.97 -9.23
C ASP A 489 -25.68 49.13 -10.41
N ASP A 490 -24.94 49.04 -11.53
CA ASP A 490 -25.38 48.32 -12.75
C ASP A 490 -24.21 47.60 -13.47
N LYS A 491 -23.11 48.32 -13.75
CA LYS A 491 -21.90 47.77 -14.42
C LYS A 491 -20.62 48.43 -13.90
N TRP A 492 -19.52 47.69 -13.84
CA TRP A 492 -18.20 48.19 -13.46
C TRP A 492 -17.61 49.12 -14.52
N VAL A 493 -17.71 48.72 -15.78
CA VAL A 493 -17.20 49.46 -16.95
C VAL A 493 -18.22 49.44 -18.08
N GLU A 494 -18.19 50.45 -18.96
CA GLU A 494 -19.11 50.53 -20.09
C GLU A 494 -18.88 49.44 -21.15
N ASP A 495 -17.65 48.92 -21.26
CA ASP A 495 -17.30 47.82 -22.16
C ASP A 495 -17.88 46.50 -21.65
N LYS A 496 -18.79 45.90 -22.44
CA LYS A 496 -19.43 44.61 -22.16
C LYS A 496 -18.43 43.46 -21.95
N CYS A 497 -17.33 43.43 -22.70
CA CYS A 497 -16.39 42.32 -22.63
C CYS A 497 -15.61 42.36 -21.31
N ASN A 498 -15.10 43.53 -20.94
CA ASN A 498 -14.36 43.72 -19.70
C ASN A 498 -15.27 43.68 -18.46
N ASN A 499 -16.51 44.19 -18.56
CA ASN A 499 -17.47 44.10 -17.46
C ASN A 499 -17.80 42.65 -17.10
N SER A 500 -18.08 41.81 -18.11
CA SER A 500 -18.34 40.38 -17.88
C SER A 500 -17.14 39.68 -17.24
N LYS A 501 -15.91 40.00 -17.65
CA LYS A 501 -14.69 39.43 -17.07
C LYS A 501 -14.50 39.84 -15.61
N ILE A 502 -14.74 41.11 -15.27
CA ILE A 502 -14.63 41.64 -13.90
C ILE A 502 -15.69 41.00 -12.99
N GLU A 503 -16.93 40.88 -13.45
CA GLU A 503 -17.99 40.21 -12.68
C GLU A 503 -17.68 38.74 -12.42
N THR A 504 -17.18 38.02 -13.44
CA THR A 504 -16.73 36.63 -13.27
C THR A 504 -15.56 36.57 -12.29
N LEU A 505 -14.55 37.43 -12.44
CA LEU A 505 -13.38 37.51 -11.55
C LEU A 505 -13.79 37.68 -10.08
N ILE A 506 -14.70 38.62 -9.80
CA ILE A 506 -15.16 38.91 -8.44
C ILE A 506 -15.96 37.73 -7.88
N LYS A 507 -16.95 37.21 -8.61
CA LYS A 507 -17.76 36.06 -8.17
C LYS A 507 -16.88 34.86 -7.83
N THR A 508 -15.94 34.56 -8.71
CA THR A 508 -15.02 33.45 -8.54
C THR A 508 -14.06 33.64 -7.37
N SER A 509 -13.50 34.85 -7.20
CA SER A 509 -12.64 35.14 -6.05
C SER A 509 -13.39 35.01 -4.73
N GLN A 510 -14.67 35.39 -4.69
CA GLN A 510 -15.52 35.22 -3.51
C GLN A 510 -15.77 33.73 -3.22
N MET A 511 -16.11 32.92 -4.24
CA MET A 511 -16.27 31.48 -4.07
C MET A 511 -15.02 30.79 -3.49
N LEU A 512 -13.82 31.22 -3.91
CA LEU A 512 -12.56 30.68 -3.38
C LEU A 512 -12.32 31.10 -1.92
N ILE A 513 -12.67 32.34 -1.55
CA ILE A 513 -12.58 32.81 -0.16
C ILE A 513 -13.54 32.02 0.72
N ASP A 514 -14.81 31.89 0.30
CA ASP A 514 -15.83 31.13 1.02
C ASP A 514 -15.39 29.68 1.22
N HIS A 515 -14.77 29.06 0.21
CA HIS A 515 -14.24 27.70 0.32
C HIS A 515 -13.11 27.57 1.37
N VAL A 516 -12.20 28.56 1.43
CA VAL A 516 -11.12 28.58 2.43
C VAL A 516 -11.68 28.80 3.84
N GLU A 517 -12.71 29.63 3.99
CA GLU A 517 -13.41 29.85 5.26
C GLU A 517 -14.15 28.59 5.71
N ASP A 518 -14.87 27.90 4.81
CA ASP A 518 -15.53 26.62 5.08
C ASP A 518 -14.53 25.52 5.50
N GLU A 519 -13.38 25.43 4.82
CA GLU A 519 -12.31 24.49 5.20
C GLU A 519 -11.76 24.79 6.61
N LEU A 520 -11.56 26.07 6.93
CA LEU A 520 -11.10 26.52 8.24
C LEU A 520 -12.12 26.16 9.33
N ASP A 521 -13.40 26.46 9.11
CA ASP A 521 -14.46 26.18 10.06
C ASP A 521 -14.62 24.68 10.31
N GLN A 522 -14.56 23.84 9.27
CA GLN A 522 -14.57 22.38 9.44
C GLN A 522 -13.37 21.87 10.24
N GLN A 523 -12.17 22.45 10.03
CA GLN A 523 -10.98 22.06 10.79
C GLN A 523 -11.07 22.49 12.26
N ILE A 524 -11.58 23.70 12.52
CA ILE A 524 -11.82 24.21 13.87
C ILE A 524 -12.90 23.38 14.58
N GLU A 525 -13.99 23.04 13.89
CA GLU A 525 -15.06 22.21 14.46
C GLU A 525 -14.54 20.82 14.83
N ARG A 526 -13.74 20.19 13.97
CA ARG A 526 -13.09 18.90 14.27
C ARG A 526 -12.22 18.95 15.52
N LEU A 527 -11.45 20.03 15.70
CA LEU A 527 -10.64 20.24 16.91
C LEU A 527 -11.51 20.52 18.14
N THR A 528 -12.62 21.25 17.97
CA THR A 528 -13.48 21.72 19.07
C THR A 528 -14.43 20.64 19.59
N ARG A 529 -14.97 19.81 18.70
CA ARG A 529 -15.98 18.79 19.02
C ARG A 529 -15.45 17.73 20.00
N GLY A 530 -14.13 17.55 20.05
CA GLY A 530 -13.47 16.53 20.85
C GLY A 530 -13.87 15.12 20.41
N GLU A 531 -13.24 14.10 20.98
CA GLU A 531 -13.53 12.71 20.65
C GLU A 531 -14.48 12.08 21.67
N GLU A 532 -15.53 11.41 21.20
CA GLU A 532 -16.46 10.67 22.06
C GLU A 532 -15.82 9.35 22.51
N LEU A 533 -15.37 9.31 23.77
CA LEU A 533 -14.90 8.08 24.39
C LEU A 533 -16.07 7.22 24.91
N PRO A 534 -15.96 5.87 24.89
CA PRO A 534 -16.95 4.96 25.45
C PRO A 534 -17.32 5.29 26.90
N SER A 535 -18.53 4.91 27.32
CA SER A 535 -19.00 5.17 28.68
C SER A 535 -18.09 4.51 29.73
N GLY A 536 -17.71 5.28 30.77
CA GLY A 536 -16.81 4.81 31.84
C GLY A 536 -15.31 5.00 31.58
N ILE A 537 -14.90 5.34 30.36
CA ILE A 537 -13.52 5.70 30.02
C ILE A 537 -13.33 7.21 30.18
N LEU A 538 -12.33 7.60 30.96
CA LEU A 538 -11.94 8.99 31.19
C LEU A 538 -10.89 9.44 30.17
N GLN A 539 -9.88 8.61 29.96
CA GLN A 539 -8.79 8.87 29.01
C GLN A 539 -8.42 7.56 28.29
N LEU A 540 -7.91 7.69 27.07
CA LEU A 540 -7.35 6.61 26.26
C LEU A 540 -5.99 7.07 25.75
N ALA A 541 -4.93 6.40 26.15
CA ALA A 541 -3.60 6.64 25.61
C ALA A 541 -3.27 5.55 24.59
N LYS A 542 -2.82 5.97 23.41
CA LYS A 542 -2.33 5.11 22.33
C LYS A 542 -0.85 5.39 22.07
N VAL A 543 -0.05 4.36 22.00
CA VAL A 543 1.38 4.43 21.72
C VAL A 543 1.68 3.56 20.51
N TYR A 544 2.28 4.16 19.49
CA TYR A 544 2.68 3.46 18.27
C TYR A 544 4.17 3.15 18.34
N VAL A 545 4.50 1.86 18.33
CA VAL A 545 5.88 1.38 18.34
C VAL A 545 6.20 0.76 16.99
N ALA A 546 7.24 1.28 16.32
CA ALA A 546 7.76 0.69 15.11
C ALA A 546 8.84 -0.34 15.44
N GLN A 547 8.61 -1.57 15.03
CA GLN A 547 9.55 -2.68 15.14
C GLN A 547 10.17 -2.94 13.76
N LYS A 548 11.51 -2.99 13.71
CA LYS A 548 12.25 -3.41 12.53
C LYS A 548 12.50 -4.92 12.62
N ARG A 549 11.85 -5.69 11.76
CA ARG A 549 11.94 -7.16 11.77
C ARG A 549 12.83 -7.66 10.65
N LYS A 550 14.03 -8.11 11.02
CA LYS A 550 15.01 -8.69 10.08
C LYS A 550 14.60 -10.10 9.68
N LEU A 551 15.28 -10.68 8.70
CA LEU A 551 15.12 -12.08 8.33
C LEU A 551 15.84 -12.95 9.35
N THR A 552 15.16 -13.93 9.93
CA THR A 552 15.71 -14.85 10.92
C THR A 552 15.42 -16.31 10.55
N VAL A 553 16.17 -17.24 11.17
CA VAL A 553 15.89 -18.68 11.06
C VAL A 553 14.47 -18.95 11.58
N GLY A 554 13.70 -19.75 10.83
CA GLY A 554 12.29 -20.03 11.09
C GLY A 554 11.31 -19.13 10.34
N ASP A 555 11.77 -18.02 9.75
CA ASP A 555 10.91 -17.19 8.90
C ASP A 555 10.55 -17.93 7.61
N LYS A 556 9.33 -17.66 7.12
CA LYS A 556 8.83 -18.27 5.89
C LYS A 556 9.06 -17.36 4.69
N MET A 557 9.69 -17.91 3.66
CA MET A 557 9.87 -17.27 2.35
C MET A 557 9.14 -18.05 1.26
N SER A 558 8.89 -17.40 0.13
CA SER A 558 8.30 -18.06 -1.03
C SER A 558 8.67 -17.35 -2.32
N GLY A 559 8.84 -18.12 -3.39
CA GLY A 559 8.74 -17.58 -4.75
C GLY A 559 7.28 -17.46 -5.20
N ARG A 560 7.07 -17.02 -6.44
CA ARG A 560 5.74 -16.86 -7.04
C ARG A 560 5.11 -18.17 -7.52
N HIS A 561 5.91 -19.23 -7.65
CA HIS A 561 5.56 -20.52 -8.20
C HIS A 561 5.09 -21.55 -7.14
N GLY A 562 4.61 -21.07 -5.98
CA GLY A 562 4.18 -21.92 -4.87
C GLY A 562 5.31 -22.72 -4.19
N ASN A 563 6.56 -22.33 -4.42
CA ASN A 563 7.77 -22.84 -3.77
C ASN A 563 8.00 -22.10 -2.44
N LYS A 564 7.23 -22.52 -1.42
CA LYS A 564 7.41 -22.06 -0.04
C LYS A 564 8.60 -22.76 0.61
N GLY A 565 9.25 -22.06 1.52
CA GLY A 565 10.26 -22.65 2.37
C GLY A 565 10.50 -21.89 3.67
N VAL A 566 11.10 -22.57 4.63
CA VAL A 566 11.48 -21.99 5.92
C VAL A 566 12.99 -21.76 5.91
N VAL A 567 13.43 -20.59 6.39
CA VAL A 567 14.87 -20.33 6.53
C VAL A 567 15.41 -21.25 7.61
N ALA A 568 16.20 -22.25 7.23
CA ALA A 568 16.80 -23.18 8.18
C ALA A 568 18.16 -22.69 8.69
N LYS A 569 18.93 -22.02 7.83
CA LYS A 569 20.26 -21.51 8.21
C LYS A 569 20.60 -20.23 7.45
N VAL A 570 21.17 -19.28 8.19
CA VAL A 570 21.89 -18.13 7.64
C VAL A 570 23.37 -18.47 7.63
N VAL A 571 23.99 -18.46 6.45
CA VAL A 571 25.36 -18.92 6.22
C VAL A 571 26.27 -17.72 5.90
N PRO A 572 27.47 -17.63 6.49
CA PRO A 572 28.45 -16.59 6.16
C PRO A 572 28.75 -16.55 4.66
N GLU A 573 29.16 -15.38 4.15
CA GLU A 573 29.33 -15.20 2.71
C GLU A 573 30.46 -16.06 2.13
N GLU A 574 31.50 -16.30 2.93
CA GLU A 574 32.66 -17.13 2.61
C GLU A 574 32.34 -18.63 2.51
N ASP A 575 31.33 -19.10 3.24
CA ASP A 575 30.93 -20.51 3.26
C ASP A 575 29.94 -20.86 2.14
N MET A 576 29.35 -19.84 1.49
CA MET A 576 28.36 -20.04 0.44
C MET A 576 29.01 -20.55 -0.85
N PRO A 577 28.32 -21.43 -1.59
CA PRO A 577 28.74 -21.78 -2.95
C PRO A 577 28.90 -20.52 -3.81
N TYR A 578 29.95 -20.47 -4.61
CA TYR A 578 30.26 -19.29 -5.42
C TYR A 578 30.52 -19.62 -6.89
N LEU A 579 30.26 -18.63 -7.73
CA LEU A 579 30.44 -18.66 -9.18
C LEU A 579 31.93 -18.59 -9.56
N PRO A 580 32.32 -18.96 -10.80
CA PRO A 580 33.71 -18.87 -11.24
C PRO A 580 34.31 -17.46 -11.20
N ASP A 581 33.48 -16.42 -11.14
CA ASP A 581 33.89 -15.02 -10.99
C ASP A 581 34.07 -14.59 -9.52
N GLY A 582 33.92 -15.52 -8.56
CA GLY A 582 34.01 -15.28 -7.12
C GLY A 582 32.71 -14.84 -6.46
N THR A 583 31.62 -14.65 -7.21
CA THR A 583 30.35 -14.18 -6.64
C THR A 583 29.63 -15.29 -5.86
N PRO A 584 29.40 -15.16 -4.54
CA PRO A 584 28.64 -16.15 -3.78
C PRO A 584 27.14 -16.07 -4.10
N VAL A 585 26.47 -17.22 -4.09
CA VAL A 585 25.02 -17.29 -4.29
C VAL A 585 24.29 -16.76 -3.05
N ASP A 586 23.11 -16.15 -3.25
CA ASP A 586 22.34 -15.54 -2.15
C ASP A 586 21.46 -16.58 -1.44
N ILE A 587 20.99 -17.59 -2.16
CA ILE A 587 20.06 -18.60 -1.67
C ILE A 587 20.34 -19.96 -2.31
N VAL A 588 20.24 -21.03 -1.52
CA VAL A 588 20.34 -22.41 -2.05
C VAL A 588 19.00 -23.12 -1.85
N LEU A 589 18.43 -23.60 -2.95
CA LEU A 589 17.16 -24.31 -2.98
C LEU A 589 17.35 -25.78 -3.33
N ASN A 590 16.46 -26.62 -2.81
CA ASN A 590 16.50 -28.06 -3.08
C ASN A 590 15.96 -28.36 -4.50
N PRO A 591 16.75 -29.00 -5.38
CA PRO A 591 16.28 -29.35 -6.71
C PRO A 591 15.17 -30.42 -6.71
N LEU A 592 15.09 -31.26 -5.66
CA LEU A 592 14.12 -32.36 -5.58
C LEU A 592 12.67 -31.87 -5.42
N GLY A 593 12.49 -30.65 -4.91
CA GLY A 593 11.18 -30.03 -4.74
C GLY A 593 10.51 -29.61 -6.06
N VAL A 594 11.26 -29.52 -7.17
CA VAL A 594 10.74 -29.04 -8.46
C VAL A 594 9.99 -30.14 -9.23
N PRO A 595 10.58 -31.34 -9.49
CA PRO A 595 9.91 -32.36 -10.29
C PRO A 595 8.66 -32.93 -9.61
N SER A 596 8.71 -33.11 -8.29
CA SER A 596 7.61 -33.66 -7.49
C SER A 596 6.38 -32.73 -7.44
N ARG A 597 6.58 -31.43 -7.63
CA ARG A 597 5.53 -30.41 -7.56
C ARG A 597 5.12 -29.85 -8.91
N MET A 598 5.85 -30.19 -9.96
CA MET A 598 5.59 -29.77 -11.34
C MET A 598 5.43 -28.24 -11.47
N ASN A 599 6.27 -27.47 -10.78
CA ASN A 599 6.36 -26.01 -10.92
C ASN A 599 7.65 -25.62 -11.64
N LEU A 600 7.73 -25.99 -12.91
CA LEU A 600 8.91 -25.76 -13.76
C LEU A 600 9.08 -24.28 -14.11
N GLY A 601 8.03 -23.46 -13.97
CA GLY A 601 8.07 -22.02 -14.19
C GLY A 601 9.19 -21.34 -13.40
N GLN A 602 9.48 -21.81 -12.17
CA GLN A 602 10.55 -21.24 -11.33
C GLN A 602 11.96 -21.41 -11.95
N ILE A 603 12.19 -22.49 -12.71
CA ILE A 603 13.47 -22.74 -13.36
C ILE A 603 13.60 -21.84 -14.59
N LEU A 604 12.51 -21.68 -15.34
CA LEU A 604 12.45 -20.75 -16.48
C LEU A 604 12.65 -19.29 -16.02
N GLU A 605 12.01 -18.90 -14.91
CA GLU A 605 12.23 -17.61 -14.24
C GLU A 605 13.70 -17.44 -13.86
N THR A 606 14.30 -18.46 -13.24
CA THR A 606 15.71 -18.44 -12.83
C THR A 606 16.65 -18.19 -14.02
N HIS A 607 16.46 -18.91 -15.11
CA HIS A 607 17.27 -18.78 -16.32
C HIS A 607 17.11 -17.40 -16.98
N LEU A 608 15.87 -16.98 -17.21
CA LEU A 608 15.59 -15.69 -17.85
C LEU A 608 16.05 -14.53 -16.96
N GLY A 609 15.86 -14.64 -15.64
CA GLY A 609 16.32 -13.66 -14.66
C GLY A 609 17.85 -13.52 -14.67
N TRP A 610 18.59 -14.60 -14.90
CA TRP A 610 20.05 -14.54 -15.03
C TRP A 610 20.49 -13.76 -16.26
N ALA A 611 19.88 -14.04 -17.41
CA ALA A 611 20.12 -13.28 -18.63
C ALA A 611 19.74 -11.80 -18.45
N ALA A 612 18.56 -11.53 -17.88
CA ALA A 612 18.04 -10.20 -17.63
C ALA A 612 18.97 -9.37 -16.75
N LYS A 613 19.45 -9.94 -15.62
CA LYS A 613 20.39 -9.27 -14.72
C LYS A 613 21.70 -8.92 -15.42
N ARG A 614 22.27 -9.86 -16.20
CA ARG A 614 23.56 -9.65 -16.87
C ARG A 614 23.48 -8.63 -18.01
N LEU A 615 22.35 -8.58 -18.70
CA LEU A 615 22.06 -7.61 -19.75
C LEU A 615 21.59 -6.24 -19.21
N GLY A 616 21.21 -6.15 -17.93
CA GLY A 616 20.69 -4.94 -17.32
C GLY A 616 19.28 -4.56 -17.81
N ILE A 617 18.47 -5.56 -18.16
CA ILE A 617 17.11 -5.38 -18.70
C ILE A 617 16.06 -5.95 -17.74
N TYR A 618 14.84 -5.44 -17.85
CA TYR A 618 13.64 -6.02 -17.26
C TYR A 618 12.84 -6.71 -18.36
N VAL A 619 12.31 -7.90 -18.08
CA VAL A 619 11.60 -8.71 -19.06
C VAL A 619 10.17 -8.92 -18.59
N SER A 620 9.23 -8.84 -19.52
CA SER A 620 7.82 -9.18 -19.30
C SER A 620 7.51 -10.48 -20.02
N THR A 621 7.02 -11.47 -19.28
CA THR A 621 6.51 -12.74 -19.80
C THR A 621 5.04 -12.90 -19.38
N PRO A 622 4.11 -12.34 -20.15
CA PRO A 622 2.67 -12.49 -19.93
C PRO A 622 2.21 -13.94 -19.75
N VAL A 623 1.19 -14.14 -18.93
CA VAL A 623 0.56 -15.46 -18.70
C VAL A 623 -0.02 -16.03 -20.00
N PHE A 624 0.37 -17.27 -20.35
CA PHE A 624 0.02 -17.97 -21.60
C PHE A 624 0.46 -17.29 -22.91
N ASP A 625 1.30 -16.25 -22.82
CA ASP A 625 1.91 -15.53 -23.95
C ASP A 625 3.33 -15.09 -23.55
N GLY A 626 4.04 -16.05 -22.95
CA GLY A 626 5.34 -15.86 -22.33
C GLY A 626 6.51 -16.14 -23.27
N ALA A 627 7.72 -15.90 -22.77
CA ALA A 627 8.94 -16.20 -23.51
C ALA A 627 9.08 -17.72 -23.74
N SER A 628 9.33 -18.10 -24.99
CA SER A 628 9.62 -19.49 -25.36
C SER A 628 10.99 -19.95 -24.85
N LEU A 629 11.19 -21.26 -24.76
CA LEU A 629 12.48 -21.84 -24.36
C LEU A 629 13.62 -21.37 -25.28
N GLU A 630 13.38 -21.28 -26.59
CA GLU A 630 14.35 -20.81 -27.57
C GLU A 630 14.75 -19.36 -27.34
N GLU A 631 13.81 -18.49 -26.99
CA GLU A 631 14.08 -17.09 -26.66
C GLU A 631 14.89 -16.97 -25.36
N ILE A 632 14.62 -17.81 -24.36
CA ILE A 632 15.40 -17.86 -23.12
C ILE A 632 16.84 -18.31 -23.42
N GLU A 633 17.03 -19.36 -24.22
CA GLU A 633 18.35 -19.82 -24.63
C GLU A 633 19.12 -18.75 -25.42
N GLN A 634 18.44 -18.01 -26.30
CA GLN A 634 19.02 -16.89 -27.03
C GLN A 634 19.37 -15.73 -26.11
N ALA A 635 18.54 -15.41 -25.12
CA ALA A 635 18.81 -14.38 -24.12
C ALA A 635 20.04 -14.74 -23.28
N LEU A 636 20.15 -15.99 -22.82
CA LEU A 636 21.33 -16.51 -22.13
C LEU A 636 22.58 -16.42 -23.01
N ALA A 637 22.49 -16.81 -24.28
CA ALA A 637 23.61 -16.71 -25.21
C ALA A 637 24.05 -15.25 -25.43
N LYS A 638 23.10 -14.32 -25.61
CA LYS A 638 23.38 -12.88 -25.73
C LYS A 638 24.05 -12.31 -24.47
N ALA A 639 23.70 -12.84 -23.29
CA ALA A 639 24.32 -12.47 -22.02
C ALA A 639 25.71 -13.09 -21.79
N GLY A 640 26.20 -13.94 -22.71
CA GLY A 640 27.45 -14.69 -22.53
C GLY A 640 27.35 -15.82 -21.49
N LEU A 641 26.14 -16.30 -21.21
CA LEU A 641 25.86 -17.35 -20.24
C LEU A 641 25.61 -18.71 -20.94
N PRO A 642 25.77 -19.84 -20.22
CA PRO A 642 25.45 -21.16 -20.75
C PRO A 642 23.97 -21.26 -21.13
N LYS A 643 23.66 -21.74 -22.34
CA LYS A 643 22.28 -21.89 -22.85
C LYS A 643 21.37 -22.76 -21.97
N ASN A 644 21.95 -23.74 -21.28
CA ASN A 644 21.21 -24.63 -20.38
C ASN A 644 21.01 -24.06 -18.97
N GLY A 645 21.45 -22.83 -18.69
CA GLY A 645 21.32 -22.18 -17.38
C GLY A 645 22.15 -22.83 -16.27
N LYS A 646 23.10 -23.72 -16.62
CA LYS A 646 23.95 -24.43 -15.66
C LYS A 646 25.39 -23.98 -15.73
N THR A 647 26.00 -23.77 -14.57
CA THR A 647 27.41 -23.43 -14.44
C THR A 647 28.11 -24.27 -13.37
N VAL A 648 29.43 -24.18 -13.37
CA VAL A 648 30.25 -24.73 -12.29
C VAL A 648 30.12 -23.83 -11.08
N LEU A 649 29.96 -24.43 -9.90
CA LEU A 649 30.08 -23.76 -8.62
C LEU A 649 31.28 -24.33 -7.86
N TYR A 650 31.79 -23.54 -6.93
CA TYR A 650 32.83 -23.91 -5.99
C TYR A 650 32.28 -23.87 -4.57
N ASP A 651 32.70 -24.81 -3.75
CA ASP A 651 32.37 -24.84 -2.32
C ASP A 651 33.14 -23.72 -1.61
N GLY A 652 32.43 -22.87 -0.88
CA GLY A 652 33.02 -21.76 -0.11
C GLY A 652 33.97 -22.25 0.99
N LYS A 653 33.70 -23.40 1.61
CA LYS A 653 34.49 -23.91 2.74
C LYS A 653 35.81 -24.55 2.31
N THR A 654 35.77 -25.32 1.23
CA THR A 654 36.93 -26.10 0.77
C THR A 654 37.65 -25.44 -0.41
N GLY A 655 36.96 -24.57 -1.15
CA GLY A 655 37.44 -24.04 -2.43
C GLY A 655 37.38 -25.07 -3.57
N GLU A 656 36.93 -26.29 -3.31
CA GLU A 656 36.84 -27.33 -4.32
C GLU A 656 35.65 -27.10 -5.25
N ARG A 657 35.82 -27.52 -6.50
CA ARG A 657 34.77 -27.46 -7.50
C ARG A 657 33.75 -28.59 -7.26
N PHE A 658 32.46 -28.28 -7.35
CA PHE A 658 31.42 -29.32 -7.39
C PHE A 658 31.54 -30.16 -8.67
N SER A 659 31.29 -31.48 -8.53
CA SER A 659 31.44 -32.46 -9.62
C SER A 659 30.54 -32.12 -10.81
N GLU A 660 29.28 -31.82 -10.54
CA GLU A 660 28.26 -31.52 -11.55
C GLU A 660 28.00 -30.03 -11.71
N LYS A 661 27.56 -29.62 -12.91
CA LYS A 661 27.10 -28.25 -13.14
C LYS A 661 25.73 -28.05 -12.50
N VAL A 662 25.58 -26.93 -11.80
CA VAL A 662 24.39 -26.57 -11.03
C VAL A 662 23.58 -25.53 -11.79
N THR A 663 22.26 -25.63 -11.73
CA THR A 663 21.37 -24.58 -12.24
C THR A 663 21.47 -23.35 -11.34
N VAL A 664 21.84 -22.22 -11.93
CA VAL A 664 22.00 -20.94 -11.23
C VAL A 664 21.22 -19.88 -11.97
N GLY A 665 20.76 -18.84 -11.27
CA GLY A 665 20.20 -17.66 -11.90
C GLY A 665 19.49 -16.76 -10.91
N TYR A 666 18.68 -15.83 -11.40
CA TYR A 666 17.94 -14.91 -10.54
C TYR A 666 16.47 -15.27 -10.47
N ILE A 667 15.96 -15.45 -9.25
CA ILE A 667 14.54 -15.71 -8.98
C ILE A 667 13.98 -14.63 -8.06
N TYR A 668 12.70 -14.28 -8.24
CA TYR A 668 12.02 -13.32 -7.37
C TYR A 668 11.47 -13.99 -6.11
N MET A 669 11.99 -13.60 -4.95
CA MET A 669 11.62 -14.16 -3.64
C MET A 669 10.93 -13.13 -2.76
N MET A 670 9.93 -13.59 -1.99
CA MET A 670 9.13 -12.78 -1.08
C MET A 670 9.25 -13.31 0.35
N LYS A 671 9.22 -12.40 1.33
CA LYS A 671 9.08 -12.72 2.75
C LYS A 671 7.60 -12.72 3.12
N LEU A 672 7.10 -13.81 3.68
CA LEU A 672 5.70 -13.92 4.07
C LEU A 672 5.46 -13.37 5.49
N SER A 673 4.21 -13.00 5.79
CA SER A 673 3.79 -12.52 7.12
C SER A 673 3.82 -13.58 8.22
N HIS A 674 4.27 -14.79 7.91
CA HIS A 674 4.48 -15.88 8.84
C HIS A 674 5.88 -15.80 9.45
N LEU A 675 6.04 -14.86 10.38
CA LEU A 675 7.28 -14.62 11.10
C LEU A 675 7.42 -15.56 12.28
N VAL A 676 8.64 -16.00 12.56
CA VAL A 676 8.90 -16.94 13.66
C VAL A 676 8.61 -16.30 15.03
N GLU A 677 8.95 -15.02 15.18
CA GLU A 677 8.76 -14.26 16.43
C GLU A 677 7.31 -14.23 16.89
N ASP A 678 6.35 -14.20 15.97
CA ASP A 678 4.91 -14.20 16.30
C ASP A 678 4.37 -15.60 16.64
N LYS A 679 5.14 -16.65 16.37
CA LYS A 679 4.73 -18.06 16.52
C LYS A 679 5.37 -18.75 17.72
N ILE A 680 6.48 -18.22 18.22
CA ILE A 680 7.11 -18.75 19.42
C ILE A 680 6.23 -18.37 20.61
N HIS A 681 5.67 -19.38 21.26
CA HIS A 681 4.96 -19.21 22.51
C HIS A 681 5.43 -20.28 23.50
N ALA A 682 5.82 -19.85 24.69
CA ALA A 682 6.19 -20.74 25.78
C ALA A 682 5.56 -20.23 27.06
N ARG A 683 5.01 -21.16 27.85
CA ARG A 683 4.35 -20.85 29.11
C ARG A 683 4.65 -21.93 30.14
N SER A 684 5.22 -21.52 31.27
CA SER A 684 5.40 -22.40 32.42
C SER A 684 4.15 -22.36 33.32
N ILE A 685 3.82 -21.18 33.85
CA ILE A 685 2.65 -20.90 34.69
C ILE A 685 2.02 -19.59 34.18
N GLY A 686 0.71 -19.44 34.28
CA GLY A 686 0.04 -18.19 33.93
C GLY A 686 -1.42 -18.16 34.39
N PRO A 687 -2.25 -17.26 33.86
CA PRO A 687 -3.62 -17.09 34.33
C PRO A 687 -4.53 -18.28 33.97
N TYR A 688 -5.40 -18.67 34.90
CA TYR A 688 -6.34 -19.76 34.74
C TYR A 688 -7.75 -19.21 34.50
N SER A 689 -8.53 -19.92 33.70
CA SER A 689 -9.97 -19.66 33.58
C SER A 689 -10.61 -19.87 34.95
N LEU A 690 -11.37 -18.87 35.42
CA LEU A 690 -12.11 -18.98 36.68
C LEU A 690 -13.10 -20.15 36.68
N VAL A 691 -13.68 -20.46 35.51
CA VAL A 691 -14.73 -21.49 35.39
C VAL A 691 -14.13 -22.88 35.31
N THR A 692 -13.21 -23.12 34.37
CA THR A 692 -12.68 -24.46 34.12
C THR A 692 -11.41 -24.79 34.91
N GLN A 693 -10.79 -23.79 35.55
CA GLN A 693 -9.48 -23.91 36.20
C GLN A 693 -8.39 -24.45 35.24
N GLN A 694 -8.59 -24.27 33.93
CA GLN A 694 -7.60 -24.60 32.91
C GLN A 694 -6.78 -23.36 32.57
N PRO A 695 -5.50 -23.51 32.17
CA PRO A 695 -4.71 -22.42 31.64
C PRO A 695 -5.48 -21.69 30.52
N LEU A 696 -5.52 -20.36 30.56
CA LEU A 696 -6.09 -19.57 29.47
C LEU A 696 -5.28 -19.78 28.18
N GLY A 697 -5.98 -19.93 27.06
CA GLY A 697 -5.37 -20.09 25.73
C GLY A 697 -4.85 -18.80 25.13
#